data_AF-A0A6I9PLL8-F1
#
_entry.id   AF-A0A6I9PLL8-F1
#
_cell.length_a   1.000
_cell.length_b   1.000
_cell.length_c   1.000
_cell.angle_alpha   90.00
_cell.angle_beta   90.00
_cell.angle_gamma   90.00
#
_symmetry.space_group_name_H-M   'P 1'
#
loop_
_entity.id
_entity.type
_entity.pdbx_description
1 polymer ?
#
loop_
_entity_poly.entity_id
_entity_poly.type
_entity_poly.pdbx_seq_one_letter_code
_entity_poly.pdbx_strand_id
1 'polypeptide(L)'
;MPGVCTSCRDPAKVLLFGECQYDSCAHQYYLNTSTRACRECDWSCNACKGPLRTDCLLCMEGHVLQDGLCTQGCSTGFYRDGDKCLGCDDHCTECQGPGQCHMCQPPYATLQGQCVLECGRNYFLEASSQICKPCSSDCVLCDGVGRCSACRDQTFLMEGYCTPNCGHGFYADQKTRTCHGNTHPPALQVNGSLLVPLSGISPLAPSLLQVRDPDSPPERLVFQLVQIPSNGELVLFRGEEGEGKEGRDLTRDDTFTWAELRTGRVRFRHQREKARTGEFTLRVADPELFSQPEIIQVQAVSMQPPVVATLTPLPVESRGAMATITKSVLQVDDPDNPADVLVMVLEPPRHGRLTRLHGDRTLSRFKLEELSREQIQYIHDGSEGAEDGMVLQVNDGHSYRNILLQVHINQKAADAPQVMSVPMTWVKEGGMVRLDKKYLQTDYKGVSSEDIVYTIVVSDGQPKYGEVVLVSMPADGPSEGWRPLLSDDRGFTATTSFTQQDVNDGTVWYRHFGSDSNSDSFLFQVSTEASQVIQSDAQTFTIGVLPQSPGFPQLAPDCDLQVTALEDRVTEITPSALSFVDSETPSEKLIYNITKPLPQGQGAIEHVDRPNTPVTHFTQADVNDGKILYRPPPAPSHLQELYQYSFIGLPESLSVYFTVSDGEHTTPELDFAVLLLSNHQQPPVFQILDPLLEVSLGGEANI
;
A
#
# COMPACT_ATOMS: atom_id res chain seq x y z
N MET A 1 130.28 36.00 58.38
CA MET A 1 129.78 35.02 59.38
C MET A 1 130.08 33.63 58.84
N PRO A 2 130.91 32.83 59.52
CA PRO A 2 131.35 31.55 58.97
C PRO A 2 130.21 30.53 59.11
N GLY A 3 129.75 29.98 57.98
CA GLY A 3 128.75 28.91 57.94
C GLY A 3 127.77 28.94 56.76
N VAL A 4 127.63 30.05 56.04
CA VAL A 4 126.65 30.17 54.94
C VAL A 4 127.27 29.68 53.63
N CYS A 5 126.74 28.60 53.06
CA CYS A 5 127.17 28.11 51.75
C CYS A 5 126.63 29.00 50.62
N THR A 6 127.46 29.27 49.61
CA THR A 6 127.06 30.02 48.40
C THR A 6 126.86 29.13 47.17
N SER A 7 127.31 27.88 47.21
CA SER A 7 127.09 26.86 46.18
C SER A 7 127.38 25.47 46.73
N CYS A 8 126.62 24.45 46.31
CA CYS A 8 126.82 23.07 46.74
C CYS A 8 127.88 22.36 45.91
N ARG A 9 128.76 21.59 46.57
CA ARG A 9 129.76 20.76 45.90
C ARG A 9 129.14 19.50 45.27
N ASP A 10 128.13 18.93 45.91
CA ASP A 10 127.42 17.76 45.42
C ASP A 10 126.35 18.18 44.40
N PRO A 11 126.41 17.70 43.14
CA PRO A 11 125.39 17.99 42.15
C PRO A 11 124.01 17.38 42.47
N ALA A 12 123.90 16.40 43.36
CA ALA A 12 122.60 15.90 43.81
C ALA A 12 121.92 16.83 44.82
N LYS A 13 122.68 17.73 45.45
CA LYS A 13 122.19 18.63 46.50
C LYS A 13 121.89 20.03 45.98
N VAL A 14 120.85 20.64 46.52
CA VAL A 14 120.43 22.01 46.17
C VAL A 14 120.75 22.98 47.30
N LEU A 15 121.09 24.22 46.94
CA LEU A 15 121.36 25.27 47.92
C LEU A 15 120.04 25.90 48.39
N LEU A 16 119.67 25.69 49.66
CA LEU A 16 118.45 26.22 50.28
C LEU A 16 118.78 26.77 51.67
N PHE A 17 118.39 28.00 51.98
CA PHE A 17 118.69 28.70 53.24
C PHE A 17 120.19 28.74 53.64
N GLY A 18 121.10 28.67 52.66
CA GLY A 18 122.54 28.63 52.91
C GLY A 18 123.10 27.26 53.27
N GLU A 19 122.30 26.18 53.11
CA GLU A 19 122.66 24.80 53.39
C GLU A 19 122.55 23.90 52.13
N CYS A 20 123.35 22.84 52.08
CA CYS A 20 123.46 21.92 50.94
C CYS A 20 123.12 20.47 51.33
N GLN A 21 122.00 20.27 52.03
CA GLN A 21 121.59 18.96 52.56
C GLN A 21 120.42 18.33 51.79
N TYR A 22 119.64 19.15 51.09
CA TYR A 22 118.38 18.75 50.46
C TYR A 22 118.58 18.27 49.02
N ASP A 23 117.81 17.26 48.60
CA ASP A 23 117.82 16.73 47.22
C ASP A 23 116.87 17.50 46.28
N SER A 24 115.91 18.24 46.85
CA SER A 24 114.96 19.08 46.12
C SER A 24 114.65 20.35 46.93
N CYS A 25 114.13 21.38 46.26
CA CYS A 25 113.68 22.58 46.94
C CYS A 25 112.44 22.28 47.81
N ALA A 26 112.33 22.98 48.94
CA ALA A 26 111.15 22.94 49.79
C ALA A 26 109.95 23.60 49.08
N HIS A 27 108.74 23.39 49.63
CA HIS A 27 107.55 24.14 49.22
C HIS A 27 107.84 25.65 49.21
N GLN A 28 107.26 26.38 48.25
CA GLN A 28 107.49 27.80 47.96
C GLN A 28 108.86 28.15 47.35
N TYR A 29 109.68 27.16 46.98
CA TYR A 29 110.95 27.40 46.28
C TYR A 29 111.06 26.55 45.01
N TYR A 30 111.52 27.16 43.91
CA TYR A 30 111.88 26.44 42.68
C TYR A 30 113.41 26.34 42.53
N LEU A 31 113.86 25.30 41.84
CA LEU A 31 115.26 25.12 41.52
C LEU A 31 115.64 26.03 40.34
N ASN A 32 116.47 27.04 40.59
CA ASN A 32 117.12 27.74 39.49
C ASN A 32 118.22 26.83 38.91
N THR A 33 117.97 26.25 37.74
CA THR A 33 118.86 25.27 37.09
C THR A 33 120.23 25.85 36.73
N SER A 34 120.34 27.17 36.54
CA SER A 34 121.61 27.82 36.20
C SER A 34 122.52 27.97 37.42
N THR A 35 121.97 28.21 38.61
CA THR A 35 122.75 28.40 39.84
C THR A 35 122.67 27.21 40.80
N ARG A 36 121.84 26.21 40.50
CA ARG A 36 121.46 25.10 41.40
C ARG A 36 121.03 25.55 42.80
N ALA A 37 120.45 26.75 42.88
CA ALA A 37 119.98 27.35 44.12
C ALA A 37 118.46 27.41 44.11
N CYS A 38 117.86 27.09 45.25
CA CYS A 38 116.44 27.21 45.46
C CYS A 38 116.09 28.69 45.63
N ARG A 39 115.20 29.21 44.79
CA ARG A 39 114.70 30.57 44.84
C ARG A 39 113.22 30.56 45.13
N GLU A 40 112.76 31.57 45.85
CA GLU A 40 111.36 31.73 46.23
C GLU A 40 110.46 31.82 44.98
N CYS A 41 109.32 31.17 45.07
CA CYS A 41 108.19 31.33 44.15
C CYS A 41 107.52 32.71 44.37
N ASP A 42 106.56 33.07 43.51
CA ASP A 42 105.64 34.16 43.84
C ASP A 42 104.89 33.83 45.14
N TRP A 43 104.60 34.86 45.95
CA TRP A 43 104.01 34.75 47.27
C TRP A 43 102.67 33.98 47.31
N SER A 44 101.94 33.94 46.18
CA SER A 44 100.66 33.25 46.05
C SER A 44 100.78 31.75 45.73
N CYS A 45 102.01 31.26 45.47
CA CYS A 45 102.29 29.94 44.94
C CYS A 45 103.00 29.01 45.93
N ASN A 46 102.44 27.82 46.17
CA ASN A 46 103.02 26.80 47.05
C ASN A 46 104.06 25.91 46.34
N ALA A 47 103.94 25.71 45.02
CA ALA A 47 104.97 25.05 44.22
C ALA A 47 105.04 25.63 42.81
N CYS A 48 106.21 26.06 42.34
CA CYS A 48 106.40 26.67 41.03
C CYS A 48 107.56 26.04 40.25
N LYS A 49 107.53 26.17 38.92
CA LYS A 49 108.62 25.73 38.02
C LYS A 49 109.64 26.83 37.70
N GLY A 50 109.36 28.08 38.06
CA GLY A 50 110.13 29.24 37.62
C GLY A 50 109.75 30.52 38.38
N PRO A 51 110.41 31.64 38.06
CA PRO A 51 110.23 32.92 38.76
C PRO A 51 108.97 33.70 38.38
N LEU A 52 108.30 33.36 37.27
CA LEU A 52 107.15 34.15 36.82
C LEU A 52 105.91 33.77 37.63
N ARG A 53 104.99 34.72 37.81
CA ARG A 53 103.70 34.46 38.49
C ARG A 53 102.87 33.37 37.82
N THR A 54 103.04 33.18 36.50
CA THR A 54 102.39 32.16 35.68
C THR A 54 103.10 30.81 35.70
N ASP A 55 104.23 30.70 36.40
CA ASP A 55 104.97 29.44 36.54
C ASP A 55 104.49 28.61 37.75
N CYS A 56 103.36 28.97 38.35
CA CYS A 56 102.82 28.24 39.47
C CYS A 56 102.21 26.90 39.04
N LEU A 57 102.43 25.87 39.86
CA LEU A 57 101.88 24.53 39.67
C LEU A 57 100.83 24.17 40.74
N LEU A 58 100.97 24.72 41.96
CA LEU A 58 100.07 24.51 43.10
C LEU A 58 99.98 25.81 43.93
N CYS A 59 98.76 26.23 44.25
CA CYS A 59 98.52 27.48 44.97
C CYS A 59 98.59 27.34 46.50
N MET A 60 98.81 28.46 47.17
CA MET A 60 98.66 28.57 48.63
C MET A 60 97.19 28.45 49.03
N GLU A 61 96.94 28.07 50.29
CA GLU A 61 95.58 27.95 50.83
C GLU A 61 94.78 29.25 50.64
N GLY A 62 93.53 29.12 50.18
CA GLY A 62 92.68 30.26 49.83
C GLY A 62 92.86 30.82 48.41
N HIS A 63 93.78 30.27 47.59
CA HIS A 63 93.95 30.62 46.18
C HIS A 63 93.65 29.42 45.26
N VAL A 64 93.31 29.70 44.01
CA VAL A 64 92.96 28.70 42.98
C VAL A 64 93.86 28.89 41.76
N LEU A 65 94.27 27.79 41.13
CA LEU A 65 95.16 27.80 39.98
C LEU A 65 94.38 28.01 38.67
N GLN A 66 94.71 29.07 37.94
CA GLN A 66 94.18 29.36 36.60
C GLN A 66 95.33 29.71 35.65
N ASP A 67 95.52 28.93 34.59
CA ASP A 67 96.57 29.12 33.57
C ASP A 67 97.99 29.38 34.14
N GLY A 68 98.32 28.68 35.23
CA GLY A 68 99.61 28.79 35.93
C GLY A 68 99.71 29.97 36.90
N LEU A 69 98.66 30.76 37.08
CA LEU A 69 98.56 31.87 38.04
C LEU A 69 97.67 31.48 39.22
N CYS A 70 98.03 31.90 40.43
CA CYS A 70 97.18 31.76 41.60
C CYS A 70 96.34 33.01 41.82
N THR A 71 95.01 32.85 41.78
CA THR A 71 94.05 33.94 41.97
C THR A 71 93.15 33.65 43.18
N GLN A 72 92.52 34.69 43.74
CA GLN A 72 91.61 34.55 44.88
C GLN A 72 90.25 33.93 44.48
N GLY A 73 89.96 33.89 43.18
CA GLY A 73 88.78 33.27 42.58
C GLY A 73 88.95 33.14 41.07
N CYS A 74 88.10 32.33 40.42
CA CYS A 74 88.15 32.15 38.98
C CYS A 74 87.63 33.38 38.24
N SER A 75 88.23 33.72 37.10
CA SER A 75 87.74 34.81 36.25
C SER A 75 86.40 34.45 35.58
N THR A 76 85.71 35.44 35.03
CA THR A 76 84.52 35.23 34.20
C THR A 76 84.78 34.19 33.10
N GLY A 77 83.83 33.28 32.87
CA GLY A 77 83.98 32.14 31.94
C GLY A 77 84.68 30.91 32.53
N PHE A 78 85.02 30.90 33.83
CA PHE A 78 85.63 29.77 34.52
C PHE A 78 84.92 29.48 35.85
N TYR A 79 84.80 28.22 36.22
CA TYR A 79 84.30 27.77 37.53
C TYR A 79 85.40 27.08 38.33
N ARG A 80 85.22 27.07 39.66
CA ARG A 80 86.16 26.43 40.57
C ARG A 80 85.87 24.93 40.66
N ASP A 81 86.84 24.11 40.27
CA ASP A 81 86.84 22.67 40.49
C ASP A 81 88.03 22.29 41.39
N GLY A 82 87.74 22.12 42.68
CA GLY A 82 88.77 21.93 43.71
C GLY A 82 89.72 23.14 43.81
N ASP A 83 90.99 22.92 43.46
CA ASP A 83 92.07 23.91 43.48
C ASP A 83 92.41 24.48 42.10
N LYS A 84 91.61 24.17 41.07
CA LYS A 84 91.80 24.67 39.70
C LYS A 84 90.56 25.40 39.20
N CYS A 85 90.78 26.34 38.30
CA CYS A 85 89.71 26.95 37.52
C CYS A 85 89.59 26.21 36.17
N LEU A 86 88.41 25.70 35.87
CA LEU A 86 88.08 25.06 34.60
C LEU A 86 87.15 25.97 33.79
N GLY A 87 87.30 25.97 32.47
CA GLY A 87 86.46 26.76 31.58
C GLY A 87 85.01 26.29 31.63
N CYS A 88 84.07 27.23 31.54
CA CYS A 88 82.65 26.92 31.34
C CYS A 88 82.42 26.28 29.97
N ASP A 89 81.26 25.62 29.83
CA ASP A 89 80.81 25.06 28.55
C ASP A 89 80.65 26.16 27.47
N ASP A 90 80.66 25.74 26.19
CA ASP A 90 80.59 26.64 25.04
C ASP A 90 79.43 27.65 25.15
N HIS A 91 79.74 28.92 24.86
CA HIS A 91 78.82 30.06 24.93
C HIS A 91 78.30 30.42 26.34
N CYS A 92 78.84 29.83 27.40
CA CYS A 92 78.53 30.20 28.78
C CYS A 92 79.52 31.23 29.34
N THR A 93 79.01 32.34 29.90
CA THR A 93 79.83 33.40 30.51
C THR A 93 79.97 33.27 32.02
N GLU A 94 79.01 32.61 32.68
CA GLU A 94 79.04 32.36 34.13
C GLU A 94 78.44 30.98 34.43
N CYS A 95 79.20 30.10 35.08
CA CYS A 95 78.79 28.74 35.40
C CYS A 95 79.25 28.33 36.80
N GLN A 96 78.54 27.37 37.38
CA GLN A 96 78.91 26.74 38.66
C GLN A 96 79.61 25.38 38.48
N GLY A 97 79.49 24.79 37.30
CA GLY A 97 80.03 23.47 36.95
C GLY A 97 79.63 23.05 35.53
N PRO A 98 80.01 21.84 35.09
CA PRO A 98 79.65 21.32 33.79
C PRO A 98 78.13 21.13 33.70
N GLY A 99 77.51 21.67 32.63
CA GLY A 99 76.06 21.69 32.42
C GLY A 99 75.28 22.60 33.38
N GLN A 100 75.97 23.49 34.11
CA GLN A 100 75.37 24.41 35.09
C GLN A 100 75.69 25.87 34.75
N CYS A 101 75.32 26.28 33.54
CA CYS A 101 75.43 27.65 33.09
C CYS A 101 74.32 28.53 33.66
N HIS A 102 74.69 29.67 34.24
CA HIS A 102 73.77 30.69 34.72
C HIS A 102 73.50 31.77 33.66
N MET A 103 74.55 32.19 32.94
CA MET A 103 74.44 33.24 31.92
C MET A 103 75.12 32.82 30.62
N CYS A 104 74.37 32.94 29.53
CA CYS A 104 74.85 32.66 28.18
C CYS A 104 75.20 33.94 27.42
N GLN A 105 76.13 33.82 26.48
CA GLN A 105 76.53 34.91 25.62
C GLN A 105 75.43 35.16 24.56
N PRO A 106 74.99 36.41 24.31
CA PRO A 106 74.00 36.68 23.25
C PRO A 106 74.52 36.20 21.88
N PRO A 107 73.70 35.53 21.04
CA PRO A 107 72.25 35.37 21.11
C PRO A 107 71.76 34.07 21.81
N TYR A 108 72.62 33.36 22.55
CA TYR A 108 72.26 32.10 23.21
C TYR A 108 71.45 32.35 24.48
N ALA A 109 70.50 31.46 24.75
CA ALA A 109 69.63 31.51 25.90
C ALA A 109 69.86 30.31 26.83
N THR A 110 69.62 30.51 28.12
CA THR A 110 69.77 29.45 29.12
C THR A 110 68.55 28.54 29.11
N LEU A 111 68.76 27.24 28.86
CA LEU A 111 67.77 26.16 28.99
C LEU A 111 68.35 25.07 29.88
N GLN A 112 67.76 24.87 31.07
CA GLN A 112 68.16 23.82 32.02
C GLN A 112 69.67 23.76 32.32
N GLY A 113 70.34 24.92 32.40
CA GLY A 113 71.77 25.00 32.68
C GLY A 113 72.68 24.90 31.44
N GLN A 114 72.13 24.85 30.23
CA GLN A 114 72.88 24.85 28.97
C GLN A 114 72.54 26.07 28.11
N CYS A 115 73.50 26.50 27.29
CA CYS A 115 73.30 27.58 26.33
C CYS A 115 72.81 27.02 24.99
N VAL A 116 71.62 27.43 24.58
CA VAL A 116 70.99 27.00 23.32
C VAL A 116 70.65 28.19 22.44
N LEU A 117 70.78 28.01 21.12
CA LEU A 117 70.43 29.07 20.15
C LEU A 117 68.91 29.19 19.97
N GLU A 118 68.20 28.06 20.00
CA GLU A 118 66.74 27.99 19.93
C GLU A 118 66.22 27.14 21.09
N CYS A 119 65.22 27.64 21.82
CA CYS A 119 64.63 26.93 22.96
C CYS A 119 63.91 25.63 22.57
N GLY A 120 63.53 25.49 21.30
CA GLY A 120 62.91 24.27 20.77
C GLY A 120 61.48 24.02 21.28
N ARG A 121 61.08 22.75 21.33
CA ARG A 121 59.72 22.34 21.73
C ARG A 121 59.50 22.49 23.24
N ASN A 122 58.30 22.87 23.63
CA ASN A 122 57.83 23.12 25.00
C ASN A 122 58.45 24.34 25.69
N TYR A 123 59.28 25.12 25.01
CA TYR A 123 59.89 26.32 25.57
C TYR A 123 59.83 27.48 24.57
N PHE A 124 59.75 28.71 25.06
CA PHE A 124 59.87 29.92 24.26
C PHE A 124 60.97 30.82 24.83
N LEU A 125 61.57 31.64 23.96
CA LEU A 125 62.59 32.60 24.36
C LEU A 125 61.94 33.83 25.00
N GLU A 126 62.25 34.07 26.28
CA GLU A 126 61.94 35.36 26.89
C GLU A 126 63.06 36.37 26.61
N ALA A 127 62.82 37.26 25.65
CA ALA A 127 63.84 38.20 25.17
C ALA A 127 64.41 39.13 26.26
N SER A 128 63.62 39.46 27.29
CA SER A 128 64.06 40.33 28.40
C SER A 128 65.05 39.66 29.34
N SER A 129 65.02 38.34 29.47
CA SER A 129 65.87 37.59 30.40
C SER A 129 66.88 36.67 29.71
N GLN A 130 66.76 36.45 28.40
CA GLN A 130 67.57 35.47 27.63
C GLN A 130 67.48 34.06 28.24
N ILE A 131 66.30 33.71 28.76
CA ILE A 131 66.01 32.41 29.36
C ILE A 131 64.90 31.75 28.56
N CYS A 132 65.06 30.45 28.32
CA CYS A 132 64.01 29.62 27.75
C CYS A 132 62.97 29.27 28.83
N LYS A 133 61.77 29.83 28.72
CA LYS A 133 60.66 29.57 29.64
C LYS A 133 59.73 28.49 29.09
N PRO A 134 59.15 27.64 29.95
CA PRO A 134 58.24 26.59 29.50
C PRO A 134 56.93 27.16 28.93
N CYS A 135 56.40 26.50 27.91
CA CYS A 135 55.04 26.72 27.39
C CYS A 135 53.97 26.30 28.42
N SER A 136 52.71 26.67 28.16
CA SER A 136 51.56 26.10 28.90
C SER A 136 51.51 24.58 28.76
N SER A 137 50.93 23.89 29.74
CA SER A 137 50.91 22.41 29.84
C SER A 137 50.32 21.73 28.61
N ASP A 138 49.42 22.39 27.90
CA ASP A 138 48.68 21.81 26.76
C ASP A 138 49.29 22.19 25.40
N CYS A 139 50.44 22.88 25.43
CA CYS A 139 51.10 23.44 24.26
C CYS A 139 52.49 22.82 24.02
N VAL A 140 52.79 22.51 22.75
CA VAL A 140 54.09 21.97 22.29
C VAL A 140 54.97 23.06 21.69
N LEU A 141 54.40 23.99 20.93
CA LEU A 141 55.14 25.11 20.34
C LEU A 141 54.46 26.41 20.76
N CYS A 142 55.20 27.32 21.38
CA CYS A 142 54.68 28.61 21.82
C CYS A 142 55.66 29.73 21.48
N ASP A 143 55.13 30.93 21.27
CA ASP A 143 55.90 32.17 21.05
C ASP A 143 55.83 33.10 22.27
N GLY A 144 55.07 32.73 23.30
CA GLY A 144 54.92 33.48 24.54
C GLY A 144 54.01 32.80 25.56
N VAL A 145 53.80 33.47 26.69
CA VAL A 145 52.86 33.01 27.71
C VAL A 145 51.44 33.02 27.15
N GLY A 146 50.81 31.85 27.07
CA GLY A 146 49.43 31.69 26.60
C GLY A 146 49.24 31.74 25.07
N ARG A 147 50.30 31.92 24.28
CA ARG A 147 50.20 31.88 22.82
C ARG A 147 50.87 30.64 22.27
N CYS A 148 50.03 29.70 21.84
CA CYS A 148 50.39 28.40 21.31
C CYS A 148 50.22 28.37 19.79
N SER A 149 51.14 27.71 19.10
CA SER A 149 51.06 27.42 17.66
C SER A 149 50.88 25.93 17.36
N ALA A 150 51.15 25.04 18.32
CA ALA A 150 50.87 23.61 18.19
C ALA A 150 50.53 22.98 19.54
N CYS A 151 49.40 22.26 19.61
CA CYS A 151 48.87 21.67 20.83
C CYS A 151 49.34 20.23 21.07
N ARG A 152 49.33 19.80 22.34
CA ARG A 152 49.62 18.41 22.74
C ARG A 152 48.52 17.45 22.34
N ASP A 153 48.77 16.15 22.43
CA ASP A 153 47.80 15.08 22.20
C ASP A 153 46.48 15.30 22.96
N GLN A 154 45.36 15.10 22.27
CA GLN A 154 43.97 15.29 22.73
C GLN A 154 43.44 16.73 22.85
N THR A 155 44.24 17.77 22.59
CA THR A 155 43.75 19.16 22.51
C THR A 155 43.81 19.71 21.07
N PHE A 156 43.03 20.76 20.82
CA PHE A 156 42.86 21.43 19.53
C PHE A 156 43.23 22.90 19.64
N LEU A 157 43.89 23.44 18.61
CA LEU A 157 44.29 24.84 18.55
C LEU A 157 43.11 25.73 18.16
N MET A 158 42.76 26.68 19.01
CA MET A 158 41.72 27.69 18.79
C MET A 158 42.28 29.08 19.13
N GLU A 159 42.41 29.95 18.11
CA GLU A 159 42.86 31.34 18.25
C GLU A 159 44.12 31.53 19.13
N GLY A 160 45.08 30.60 19.07
CA GLY A 160 46.32 30.65 19.83
C GLY A 160 46.30 29.96 21.19
N TYR A 161 45.20 29.31 21.58
CA TYR A 161 45.09 28.53 22.81
C TYR A 161 44.72 27.08 22.50
N CYS A 162 45.10 26.15 23.38
CA CYS A 162 44.74 24.74 23.25
C CYS A 162 43.52 24.44 24.10
N THR A 163 42.47 23.89 23.49
CA THR A 163 41.24 23.50 24.17
C THR A 163 40.96 22.01 23.99
N PRO A 164 40.43 21.29 25.00
CA PRO A 164 40.01 19.90 24.84
C PRO A 164 38.77 19.74 23.92
N ASN A 165 37.95 20.79 23.80
CA ASN A 165 36.79 20.81 22.90
C ASN A 165 36.64 22.20 22.26
N CYS A 166 36.41 22.27 20.95
CA CYS A 166 36.26 23.52 20.21
C CYS A 166 35.04 24.36 20.63
N GLY A 167 34.11 23.77 21.38
CA GLY A 167 32.94 24.50 21.88
C GLY A 167 31.88 24.74 20.80
N HIS A 168 30.98 25.69 21.06
CA HIS A 168 29.86 26.01 20.17
C HIS A 168 30.33 26.93 19.04
N GLY A 169 29.94 26.66 17.79
CA GLY A 169 30.37 27.47 16.63
C GLY A 169 31.58 26.91 15.89
N PHE A 170 32.23 25.85 16.41
CA PHE A 170 33.51 25.38 15.92
C PHE A 170 33.60 23.85 15.92
N TYR A 171 34.18 23.28 14.88
CA TYR A 171 34.47 21.85 14.78
C TYR A 171 35.97 21.58 14.81
N ALA A 172 36.32 20.37 15.23
CA ALA A 172 37.70 19.92 15.35
C ALA A 172 38.15 19.20 14.08
N ASP A 173 39.12 19.74 13.35
CA ASP A 173 39.82 19.00 12.31
C ASP A 173 40.82 18.04 12.96
N GLN A 174 40.57 16.74 12.84
CA GLN A 174 41.41 15.70 13.46
C GLN A 174 42.79 15.58 12.79
N LYS A 175 42.95 15.99 11.53
CA LYS A 175 44.22 15.88 10.80
C LYS A 175 45.17 17.01 11.19
N THR A 176 44.67 18.24 11.18
CA THR A 176 45.46 19.45 11.46
C THR A 176 45.43 19.85 12.93
N ARG A 177 44.49 19.28 13.71
CA ARG A 177 44.29 19.50 15.15
C ARG A 177 43.97 20.95 15.49
N THR A 178 43.23 21.60 14.61
CA THR A 178 42.76 22.98 14.75
C THR A 178 41.25 23.03 14.82
N CYS A 179 40.74 24.02 15.55
CA CYS A 179 39.32 24.34 15.56
C CYS A 179 39.02 25.27 14.38
N HIS A 180 38.08 24.86 13.54
CA HIS A 180 37.58 25.65 12.43
C HIS A 180 36.17 26.14 12.75
N GLY A 181 35.85 27.38 12.36
CA GLY A 181 34.50 27.90 12.48
C GLY A 181 33.56 27.13 11.57
N ASN A 182 32.42 26.71 12.11
CA ASN A 182 31.36 26.13 11.31
C ASN A 182 30.60 27.28 10.62
N THR A 183 30.75 27.40 9.30
CA THR A 183 30.27 28.57 8.54
C THR A 183 29.40 28.20 7.36
N HIS A 184 29.36 26.93 6.96
CA HIS A 184 28.50 26.46 5.89
C HIS A 184 27.36 25.64 6.47
N PRO A 185 26.10 25.95 6.15
CA PRO A 185 25.00 25.09 6.55
C PRO A 185 25.04 23.77 5.77
N PRO A 186 24.57 22.66 6.38
CA PRO A 186 24.43 21.40 5.67
C PRO A 186 23.48 21.57 4.46
N ALA A 187 23.76 20.83 3.39
CA ALA A 187 22.88 20.73 2.24
C ALA A 187 22.17 19.37 2.24
N LEU A 188 20.84 19.40 2.27
CA LEU A 188 19.98 18.22 2.09
C LEU A 188 19.44 18.21 0.67
N GLN A 189 19.49 17.07 0.01
CA GLN A 189 18.87 16.84 -1.29
C GLN A 189 18.07 15.53 -1.25
N VAL A 190 16.84 15.57 -1.78
CA VAL A 190 15.95 14.42 -1.84
C VAL A 190 16.00 13.78 -3.23
N ASN A 191 16.30 12.48 -3.28
CA ASN A 191 16.44 11.72 -4.53
C ASN A 191 15.21 10.85 -4.78
N GLY A 192 14.14 11.47 -5.31
CA GLY A 192 12.91 10.78 -5.70
C GLY A 192 11.81 10.84 -4.63
N SER A 193 10.93 9.85 -4.62
CA SER A 193 9.81 9.73 -3.68
C SER A 193 9.97 8.51 -2.77
N LEU A 194 9.41 8.61 -1.56
CA LEU A 194 9.31 7.49 -0.63
C LEU A 194 8.13 6.59 -1.03
N LEU A 195 8.44 5.38 -1.49
CA LEU A 195 7.44 4.34 -1.73
C LEU A 195 7.18 3.57 -0.44
N VAL A 196 5.91 3.45 -0.06
CA VAL A 196 5.48 2.72 1.14
C VAL A 196 4.37 1.72 0.80
N PRO A 197 4.32 0.54 1.45
CA PRO A 197 3.21 -0.38 1.28
C PRO A 197 1.90 0.23 1.80
N LEU A 198 0.78 -0.08 1.15
CA LEU A 198 -0.55 0.35 1.61
C LEU A 198 -0.84 -0.18 3.03
N SER A 199 -1.18 0.76 3.92
CA SER A 199 -1.37 0.49 5.36
C SER A 199 -0.17 -0.17 6.06
N GLY A 200 1.01 -0.13 5.43
CA GLY A 200 2.24 -0.76 5.92
C GLY A 200 3.23 0.25 6.49
N ILE A 201 4.42 -0.28 6.81
CA ILE A 201 5.53 0.47 7.39
C ILE A 201 6.76 0.26 6.51
N SER A 202 7.47 1.35 6.18
CA SER A 202 8.69 1.32 5.36
C SER A 202 9.80 2.15 6.01
N PRO A 203 11.06 1.67 6.07
CA PRO A 203 12.16 2.47 6.58
C PRO A 203 12.48 3.64 5.65
N LEU A 204 12.84 4.79 6.24
CA LEU A 204 13.33 5.94 5.49
C LEU A 204 14.76 5.65 5.02
N ALA A 205 14.91 5.20 3.78
CA ALA A 205 16.19 4.75 3.27
C ALA A 205 17.21 5.91 3.16
N PRO A 206 18.48 5.73 3.60
CA PRO A 206 19.53 6.74 3.43
C PRO A 206 19.78 7.14 1.97
N SER A 207 19.48 6.27 1.01
CA SER A 207 19.60 6.56 -0.43
C SER A 207 18.63 7.63 -0.92
N LEU A 208 17.51 7.84 -0.21
CA LEU A 208 16.53 8.89 -0.52
C LEU A 208 17.04 10.28 -0.11
N LEU A 209 17.92 10.35 0.90
CA LEU A 209 18.41 11.60 1.48
C LEU A 209 19.93 11.72 1.25
N GLN A 210 20.32 12.58 0.32
CA GLN A 210 21.72 12.93 0.12
C GLN A 210 22.06 14.16 0.96
N VAL A 211 22.97 13.99 1.90
CA VAL A 211 23.43 15.07 2.77
C VAL A 211 24.90 15.35 2.50
N ARG A 212 25.24 16.63 2.34
CA ARG A 212 26.62 17.09 2.14
C ARG A 212 26.87 18.30 3.02
N ASP A 213 28.01 18.28 3.68
CA ASP A 213 28.45 19.37 4.53
C ASP A 213 29.99 19.47 4.43
N PRO A 214 30.56 20.62 4.05
CA PRO A 214 32.00 20.80 3.92
C PRO A 214 32.78 20.84 5.24
N ASP A 215 32.15 21.31 6.33
CA ASP A 215 32.76 21.59 7.63
C ASP A 215 32.28 20.63 8.74
N SER A 216 31.15 19.94 8.56
CA SER A 216 30.61 19.00 9.55
C SER A 216 30.64 17.54 9.05
N PRO A 217 31.18 16.60 9.84
CA PRO A 217 31.11 15.19 9.50
C PRO A 217 29.68 14.63 9.69
N PRO A 218 29.25 13.61 8.91
CA PRO A 218 27.87 13.11 8.93
C PRO A 218 27.36 12.66 10.30
N GLU A 219 28.23 12.20 11.19
CA GLU A 219 27.88 11.72 12.53
C GLU A 219 27.35 12.83 13.45
N ARG A 220 27.65 14.10 13.14
CA ARG A 220 27.19 15.27 13.90
C ARG A 220 25.89 15.86 13.36
N LEU A 221 25.39 15.34 12.25
CA LEU A 221 24.20 15.84 11.59
C LEU A 221 22.92 15.23 12.19
N VAL A 222 21.95 16.10 12.41
CA VAL A 222 20.65 15.78 13.00
C VAL A 222 19.56 16.22 12.02
N PHE A 223 18.62 15.34 11.74
CA PHE A 223 17.44 15.67 10.94
C PHE A 223 16.35 16.21 11.85
N GLN A 224 15.63 17.22 11.38
CA GLN A 224 14.47 17.78 12.05
C GLN A 224 13.24 17.70 11.15
N LEU A 225 12.12 17.24 11.74
CA LEU A 225 10.82 17.21 11.09
C LEU A 225 10.16 18.59 11.14
N VAL A 226 10.14 19.29 10.01
CA VAL A 226 9.56 20.64 9.90
C VAL A 226 8.05 20.58 9.71
N GLN A 227 7.59 19.65 8.89
CA GLN A 227 6.18 19.43 8.61
C GLN A 227 5.89 17.93 8.74
N ILE A 228 4.92 17.57 9.57
CA ILE A 228 4.47 16.19 9.73
C ILE A 228 3.86 15.65 8.42
N PRO A 229 3.87 14.32 8.20
CA PRO A 229 3.30 13.77 6.98
C PRO A 229 1.80 13.95 6.86
N SER A 230 1.35 14.26 5.64
CA SER A 230 -0.07 14.46 5.33
C SER A 230 -0.86 13.17 5.17
N ASN A 231 -0.20 12.05 4.84
CA ASN A 231 -0.83 10.75 4.61
C ASN A 231 -0.36 9.62 5.55
N GLY A 232 0.31 9.96 6.64
CA GLY A 232 0.84 8.96 7.56
C GLY A 232 1.63 9.58 8.69
N GLU A 233 2.53 8.79 9.27
CA GLU A 233 3.31 9.16 10.43
C GLU A 233 4.76 8.69 10.27
N LEU A 234 5.69 9.49 10.79
CA LEU A 234 7.07 9.10 10.97
C LEU A 234 7.25 8.56 12.38
N VAL A 235 7.84 7.38 12.50
CA VAL A 235 7.98 6.66 13.77
C VAL A 235 9.44 6.29 13.97
N LEU A 236 9.99 6.60 15.14
CA LEU A 236 11.32 6.22 15.56
C LEU A 236 11.25 4.99 16.46
N PHE A 237 11.74 3.85 15.96
CA PHE A 237 11.79 2.60 16.72
C PHE A 237 13.01 2.56 17.65
N ARG A 238 12.82 2.02 18.86
CA ARG A 238 13.88 1.78 19.85
C ARG A 238 14.11 0.28 20.00
N GLY A 239 15.06 -0.28 19.25
CA GLY A 239 15.46 -1.69 19.34
C GLY A 239 16.15 -2.18 18.07
N GLU A 240 17.02 -3.17 18.22
CA GLU A 240 17.45 -4.03 17.11
C GLU A 240 16.35 -5.06 16.81
N GLU A 241 16.29 -5.53 15.57
CA GLU A 241 15.20 -6.33 14.99
C GLU A 241 14.66 -7.45 15.91
N GLY A 242 13.34 -7.58 15.99
CA GLY A 242 12.71 -8.88 16.24
C GLY A 242 11.64 -8.99 17.33
N GLU A 243 11.53 -8.08 18.30
CA GLU A 243 10.51 -8.20 19.35
C GLU A 243 9.81 -6.88 19.61
N GLY A 244 8.49 -6.87 19.42
CA GLY A 244 7.67 -5.68 19.50
C GLY A 244 7.83 -4.95 20.84
N LYS A 245 8.07 -3.64 20.77
CA LYS A 245 7.69 -2.63 21.75
C LYS A 245 7.88 -1.23 21.17
N GLU A 246 6.74 -0.55 21.01
CA GLU A 246 6.50 0.89 20.85
C GLU A 246 7.61 1.73 20.19
N GLY A 247 7.39 2.06 18.91
CA GLY A 247 8.04 3.19 18.27
C GLY A 247 7.39 4.50 18.74
N ARG A 248 8.21 5.55 18.89
CA ARG A 248 7.73 6.90 19.20
C ARG A 248 7.35 7.61 17.90
N ASP A 249 6.14 8.13 17.85
CA ASP A 249 5.72 8.98 16.73
C ASP A 249 6.46 10.32 16.78
N LEU A 250 7.04 10.71 15.65
CA LEU A 250 7.77 11.97 15.49
C LEU A 250 6.77 13.07 15.14
N THR A 251 6.79 14.11 15.95
CA THR A 251 5.96 15.30 15.78
C THR A 251 6.76 16.45 15.20
N ARG A 252 6.10 17.57 14.93
CA ARG A 252 6.78 18.78 14.47
C ARG A 252 7.91 19.16 15.43
N ASP A 253 9.04 19.53 14.86
CA ASP A 253 10.30 19.91 15.52
C ASP A 253 11.06 18.75 16.19
N ASP A 254 10.54 17.53 16.17
CA ASP A 254 11.28 16.35 16.62
C ASP A 254 12.47 16.03 15.71
N THR A 255 13.48 15.41 16.31
CA THR A 255 14.76 15.15 15.66
C THR A 255 15.18 13.69 15.71
N PHE A 256 15.97 13.28 14.71
CA PHE A 256 16.60 11.96 14.66
C PHE A 256 18.00 12.06 14.03
N THR A 257 18.87 11.11 14.37
CA THR A 257 20.29 11.15 13.97
C THR A 257 20.57 10.43 12.65
N TRP A 258 21.70 10.74 12.00
CA TRP A 258 22.18 9.99 10.82
C TRP A 258 22.36 8.48 11.10
N ALA A 259 22.80 8.12 12.31
CA ALA A 259 22.95 6.72 12.72
C ALA A 259 21.61 5.98 12.79
N GLU A 260 20.56 6.64 13.29
CA GLU A 260 19.20 6.08 13.35
C GLU A 260 18.57 5.90 11.98
N LEU A 261 18.85 6.81 11.05
CA LEU A 261 18.46 6.69 9.66
C LEU A 261 19.17 5.49 8.99
N ARG A 262 20.50 5.37 9.14
CA ARG A 262 21.30 4.27 8.55
C ARG A 262 20.93 2.89 9.07
N THR A 263 20.49 2.80 10.32
CA THR A 263 20.06 1.54 10.95
C THR A 263 18.60 1.21 10.66
N GLY A 264 17.89 2.02 9.86
CA GLY A 264 16.49 1.76 9.48
C GLY A 264 15.50 1.90 10.65
N ARG A 265 15.87 2.65 11.69
CA ARG A 265 15.04 2.88 12.89
C ARG A 265 13.97 3.95 12.65
N VAL A 266 14.23 4.88 11.74
CA VAL A 266 13.25 5.87 11.28
C VAL A 266 12.40 5.22 10.20
N ARG A 267 11.11 5.04 10.47
CA ARG A 267 10.17 4.39 9.56
C ARG A 267 8.95 5.24 9.33
N PHE A 268 8.44 5.21 8.11
CA PHE A 268 7.18 5.80 7.75
C PHE A 268 6.07 4.76 7.87
N ARG A 269 4.94 5.12 8.48
CA ARG A 269 3.72 4.32 8.60
C ARG A 269 2.58 5.00 7.85
N HIS A 270 2.03 4.33 6.84
CA HIS A 270 0.88 4.84 6.09
C HIS A 270 -0.43 4.59 6.84
N GLN A 271 -1.30 5.59 6.91
CA GLN A 271 -2.64 5.48 7.52
C GLN A 271 -3.68 5.07 6.47
N ARG A 272 -4.48 4.02 6.73
CA ARG A 272 -5.40 3.42 5.74
C ARG A 272 -6.45 4.40 5.21
N GLU A 273 -6.95 5.25 6.08
CA GLU A 273 -7.98 6.26 5.84
C GLU A 273 -7.47 7.55 5.16
N LYS A 274 -6.16 7.67 4.93
CA LYS A 274 -5.56 8.83 4.28
C LYS A 274 -5.34 8.61 2.78
N ALA A 275 -5.07 9.71 2.07
CA ALA A 275 -4.77 9.68 0.65
C ALA A 275 -3.46 8.91 0.37
N ARG A 276 -3.35 8.23 -0.77
CA ARG A 276 -2.15 7.44 -1.10
C ARG A 276 -0.92 8.30 -1.34
N THR A 277 -1.12 9.50 -1.87
CA THR A 277 -0.06 10.49 -2.06
C THR A 277 -0.06 11.46 -0.90
N GLY A 278 1.11 11.80 -0.40
CA GLY A 278 1.30 12.82 0.59
C GLY A 278 2.72 13.33 0.57
N GLU A 279 3.02 14.19 1.53
CA GLU A 279 4.32 14.83 1.65
C GLU A 279 4.59 15.18 3.11
N PHE A 280 5.88 15.28 3.42
CA PHE A 280 6.39 15.84 4.66
C PHE A 280 7.67 16.60 4.38
N THR A 281 8.07 17.48 5.30
CA THR A 281 9.24 18.34 5.10
C THR A 281 10.29 18.06 6.16
N LEU A 282 11.52 17.79 5.72
CA LEU A 282 12.69 17.64 6.60
C LEU A 282 13.70 18.76 6.36
N ARG A 283 14.47 19.07 7.38
CA ARG A 283 15.74 19.80 7.22
C ARG A 283 16.84 19.09 8.01
N VAL A 284 18.08 19.27 7.60
CA VAL A 284 19.25 18.81 8.35
C VAL A 284 19.81 19.98 9.12
N ALA A 285 20.30 19.72 10.31
CA ALA A 285 21.06 20.65 11.11
C ALA A 285 22.39 20.01 11.48
N ASP A 286 23.44 20.81 11.44
CA ASP A 286 24.62 20.55 12.25
C ASP A 286 24.38 21.20 13.65
N PRO A 287 25.35 21.16 14.59
CA PRO A 287 25.15 21.77 15.90
C PRO A 287 24.90 23.29 15.90
N GLU A 288 25.17 23.99 14.80
CA GLU A 288 25.15 25.45 14.70
C GLU A 288 24.10 26.02 13.72
N LEU A 289 23.90 25.35 12.58
CA LEU A 289 23.21 25.85 11.39
C LEU A 289 22.21 24.82 10.85
N PHE A 290 21.16 25.34 10.21
CA PHE A 290 20.12 24.55 9.56
C PHE A 290 20.22 24.65 8.03
N SER A 291 19.99 23.54 7.36
CA SER A 291 19.75 23.48 5.92
C SER A 291 18.44 24.17 5.55
N GLN A 292 18.27 24.44 4.26
CA GLN A 292 16.94 24.71 3.72
C GLN A 292 16.04 23.47 3.91
N PRO A 293 14.73 23.65 4.19
CA PRO A 293 13.79 22.54 4.27
C PRO A 293 13.53 21.94 2.89
N GLU A 294 13.55 20.61 2.81
CA GLU A 294 13.27 19.85 1.61
C GLU A 294 11.98 19.02 1.78
N ILE A 295 11.18 18.98 0.72
CA ILE A 295 9.91 18.26 0.68
C ILE A 295 10.16 16.83 0.20
N ILE A 296 9.68 15.85 0.97
CA ILE A 296 9.74 14.44 0.61
C ILE A 296 8.33 14.00 0.22
N GLN A 297 8.19 13.65 -1.05
CA GLN A 297 6.96 13.11 -1.59
C GLN A 297 6.83 11.64 -1.18
N VAL A 298 5.67 11.27 -0.68
CA VAL A 298 5.33 9.92 -0.24
C VAL A 298 4.23 9.36 -1.13
N GLN A 299 4.44 8.13 -1.59
CA GLN A 299 3.44 7.42 -2.39
C GLN A 299 3.22 6.03 -1.81
N ALA A 300 2.02 5.82 -1.28
CA ALA A 300 1.57 4.51 -0.85
C ALA A 300 1.13 3.70 -2.07
N VAL A 301 1.79 2.57 -2.28
CA VAL A 301 1.60 1.67 -3.42
C VAL A 301 1.30 0.27 -2.94
N SER A 302 0.60 -0.51 -3.76
CA SER A 302 0.52 -1.96 -3.56
C SER A 302 1.91 -2.56 -3.73
N MET A 303 2.33 -3.36 -2.76
CA MET A 303 3.63 -4.04 -2.78
C MET A 303 3.46 -5.55 -2.90
N GLN A 304 2.23 -6.05 -2.84
CA GLN A 304 1.91 -7.46 -3.05
C GLN A 304 1.13 -7.60 -4.36
N PRO A 305 1.64 -8.36 -5.34
CA PRO A 305 0.96 -8.48 -6.63
C PRO A 305 -0.34 -9.28 -6.52
N PRO A 306 -1.31 -9.05 -7.42
CA PRO A 306 -2.56 -9.78 -7.44
C PRO A 306 -2.33 -11.27 -7.75
N VAL A 307 -3.03 -12.12 -7.00
CA VAL A 307 -2.93 -13.58 -7.10
C VAL A 307 -4.16 -14.14 -7.79
N VAL A 308 -3.95 -14.99 -8.79
CA VAL A 308 -5.03 -15.70 -9.47
C VAL A 308 -5.23 -17.03 -8.75
N ALA A 309 -6.25 -17.11 -7.90
CA ALA A 309 -6.56 -18.28 -7.08
C ALA A 309 -7.15 -19.42 -7.94
N THR A 310 -8.03 -19.07 -8.87
CA THR A 310 -8.69 -20.01 -9.78
C THR A 310 -8.64 -19.48 -11.20
N LEU A 311 -8.17 -20.31 -12.14
CA LEU A 311 -8.25 -20.06 -13.57
C LEU A 311 -8.54 -21.38 -14.27
N THR A 312 -9.81 -21.62 -14.56
CA THR A 312 -10.26 -22.79 -15.32
C THR A 312 -10.87 -22.34 -16.65
N PRO A 313 -10.89 -23.21 -17.68
CA PRO A 313 -11.54 -22.84 -18.93
C PRO A 313 -13.02 -22.57 -18.73
N LEU A 314 -13.54 -21.51 -19.33
CA LEU A 314 -14.96 -21.17 -19.31
C LEU A 314 -15.73 -22.14 -20.22
N PRO A 315 -16.62 -22.99 -19.68
CA PRO A 315 -17.46 -23.84 -20.51
C PRO A 315 -18.59 -23.00 -21.12
N VAL A 316 -18.76 -23.11 -22.43
CA VAL A 316 -19.90 -22.54 -23.17
C VAL A 316 -20.71 -23.68 -23.74
N GLU A 317 -22.01 -23.69 -23.44
CA GLU A 317 -22.92 -24.81 -23.73
C GLU A 317 -23.05 -25.10 -25.23
N SER A 318 -23.18 -24.06 -26.06
CA SER A 318 -23.30 -24.18 -27.51
C SER A 318 -22.77 -22.95 -28.24
N ARG A 319 -22.67 -23.06 -29.57
CA ARG A 319 -22.44 -21.87 -30.41
C ARG A 319 -23.56 -20.85 -30.20
N GLY A 320 -23.18 -19.58 -30.10
CA GLY A 320 -24.10 -18.47 -29.85
C GLY A 320 -24.64 -18.41 -28.42
N ALA A 321 -24.23 -19.32 -27.53
CA ALA A 321 -24.64 -19.28 -26.12
C ALA A 321 -23.84 -18.24 -25.34
N MET A 322 -24.38 -17.90 -24.18
CA MET A 322 -23.82 -16.95 -23.24
C MET A 322 -23.33 -17.73 -22.01
N ALA A 323 -22.19 -17.36 -21.44
CA ALA A 323 -21.65 -18.02 -20.26
C ALA A 323 -21.15 -16.97 -19.26
N THR A 324 -21.68 -17.02 -18.05
CA THR A 324 -21.27 -16.12 -16.95
C THR A 324 -19.91 -16.56 -16.39
N ILE A 325 -19.03 -15.59 -16.16
CA ILE A 325 -17.74 -15.83 -15.52
C ILE A 325 -17.94 -15.78 -14.00
N THR A 326 -17.96 -16.96 -13.39
CA THR A 326 -18.10 -17.13 -11.94
C THR A 326 -16.74 -17.30 -11.26
N LYS A 327 -16.72 -17.29 -9.92
CA LYS A 327 -15.50 -17.53 -9.13
C LYS A 327 -14.88 -18.91 -9.34
N SER A 328 -15.65 -19.90 -9.79
CA SER A 328 -15.11 -21.22 -10.15
C SER A 328 -14.33 -21.21 -11.47
N VAL A 329 -14.57 -20.20 -12.32
CA VAL A 329 -13.85 -20.00 -13.59
C VAL A 329 -12.65 -19.09 -13.39
N LEU A 330 -12.89 -17.89 -12.84
CA LEU A 330 -11.85 -16.89 -12.60
C LEU A 330 -12.02 -16.31 -11.19
N GLN A 331 -11.06 -16.56 -10.32
CA GLN A 331 -10.95 -15.92 -9.02
C GLN A 331 -9.59 -15.25 -8.91
N VAL A 332 -9.62 -13.94 -8.64
CA VAL A 332 -8.44 -13.12 -8.43
C VAL A 332 -8.59 -12.47 -7.06
N ASP A 333 -7.56 -12.63 -6.23
CA ASP A 333 -7.49 -12.09 -4.90
C ASP A 333 -6.24 -11.22 -4.79
N ASP A 334 -6.37 -10.09 -4.09
CA ASP A 334 -5.27 -9.18 -3.85
C ASP A 334 -5.15 -8.92 -2.33
N PRO A 335 -3.99 -9.17 -1.71
CA PRO A 335 -3.87 -9.13 -0.25
C PRO A 335 -3.93 -7.74 0.36
N ASP A 336 -3.49 -6.69 -0.34
CA ASP A 336 -3.30 -5.35 0.22
C ASP A 336 -4.21 -4.27 -0.41
N ASN A 337 -4.73 -4.45 -1.62
CA ASN A 337 -5.65 -3.49 -2.26
C ASN A 337 -6.68 -4.06 -3.27
N PRO A 338 -7.55 -5.01 -2.88
CA PRO A 338 -8.49 -5.67 -3.78
C PRO A 338 -9.52 -4.75 -4.45
N ALA A 339 -9.85 -3.61 -3.85
CA ALA A 339 -10.82 -2.66 -4.40
C ALA A 339 -10.32 -1.88 -5.63
N ASP A 340 -9.00 -1.81 -5.83
CA ASP A 340 -8.40 -1.08 -6.95
C ASP A 340 -8.07 -1.96 -8.15
N VAL A 341 -8.11 -3.28 -7.96
CA VAL A 341 -7.76 -4.22 -9.00
C VAL A 341 -8.72 -4.09 -10.17
N LEU A 342 -8.15 -3.77 -11.31
CA LEU A 342 -8.81 -3.61 -12.59
C LEU A 342 -8.35 -4.72 -13.53
N VAL A 343 -9.31 -5.46 -14.08
CA VAL A 343 -9.06 -6.45 -15.13
C VAL A 343 -9.34 -5.80 -16.47
N MET A 344 -8.35 -5.83 -17.37
CA MET A 344 -8.44 -5.27 -18.72
C MET A 344 -8.34 -6.38 -19.76
N VAL A 345 -9.11 -6.27 -20.83
CA VAL A 345 -9.03 -7.17 -21.99
C VAL A 345 -7.97 -6.62 -22.93
N LEU A 346 -6.80 -7.25 -22.97
CA LEU A 346 -5.70 -6.86 -23.86
C LEU A 346 -5.93 -7.39 -25.28
N GLU A 347 -6.25 -8.67 -25.37
CA GLU A 347 -6.62 -9.32 -26.62
C GLU A 347 -8.05 -9.86 -26.47
N PRO A 348 -9.01 -9.33 -27.24
CA PRO A 348 -10.39 -9.79 -27.18
C PRO A 348 -10.52 -11.20 -27.77
N PRO A 349 -11.57 -11.94 -27.37
CA PRO A 349 -11.90 -13.23 -27.97
C PRO A 349 -12.12 -13.14 -29.48
N ARG A 350 -11.79 -14.22 -30.20
CA ARG A 350 -11.89 -14.29 -31.67
C ARG A 350 -13.26 -14.68 -32.17
N HIS A 351 -14.01 -15.42 -31.35
CA HIS A 351 -15.29 -16.06 -31.66
C HIS A 351 -16.39 -15.58 -30.68
N GLY A 352 -16.23 -14.39 -30.10
CA GLY A 352 -17.20 -13.83 -29.17
C GLY A 352 -16.83 -12.47 -28.61
N ARG A 353 -17.54 -12.05 -27.56
CA ARG A 353 -17.28 -10.82 -26.80
C ARG A 353 -17.60 -10.99 -25.33
N LEU A 354 -16.88 -10.25 -24.48
CA LEU A 354 -17.30 -10.06 -23.09
C LEU A 354 -18.33 -8.93 -23.00
N THR A 355 -19.35 -9.09 -22.16
CA THR A 355 -20.30 -8.03 -21.81
C THR A 355 -20.64 -8.08 -20.32
N ARG A 356 -21.31 -7.04 -19.82
CA ARG A 356 -21.98 -7.10 -18.50
C ARG A 356 -23.32 -7.84 -18.65
N LEU A 357 -23.80 -8.48 -17.58
CA LEU A 357 -25.19 -8.98 -17.53
C LEU A 357 -26.14 -7.83 -17.93
N HIS A 358 -27.00 -8.08 -18.91
CA HIS A 358 -27.94 -7.11 -19.51
C HIS A 358 -27.33 -5.94 -20.30
N GLY A 359 -26.03 -5.99 -20.61
CA GLY A 359 -25.38 -5.03 -21.50
C GLY A 359 -24.99 -5.67 -22.83
N ASP A 360 -25.18 -4.94 -23.94
CA ASP A 360 -24.78 -5.42 -25.28
C ASP A 360 -23.41 -4.85 -25.73
N ARG A 361 -22.86 -3.89 -24.99
CA ARG A 361 -21.57 -3.28 -25.32
C ARG A 361 -20.41 -4.21 -24.94
N THR A 362 -19.46 -4.36 -25.85
CA THR A 362 -18.19 -5.06 -25.62
C THR A 362 -17.47 -4.46 -24.42
N LEU A 363 -17.17 -5.32 -23.46
CA LEU A 363 -16.50 -4.97 -22.21
C LEU A 363 -14.99 -5.06 -22.40
N SER A 364 -14.29 -3.95 -22.18
CA SER A 364 -12.83 -3.88 -22.28
C SER A 364 -12.13 -3.83 -20.92
N ARG A 365 -12.86 -3.52 -19.85
CA ARG A 365 -12.34 -3.50 -18.47
C ARG A 365 -13.44 -3.68 -17.43
N PHE A 366 -13.13 -4.30 -16.30
CA PHE A 366 -14.04 -4.52 -15.18
C PHE A 366 -13.28 -4.65 -13.85
N LYS A 367 -13.98 -4.41 -12.74
CA LYS A 367 -13.44 -4.56 -11.37
C LYS A 367 -13.69 -5.97 -10.81
N LEU A 368 -12.90 -6.36 -9.81
CA LEU A 368 -13.11 -7.63 -9.10
C LEU A 368 -14.49 -7.73 -8.44
N GLU A 369 -15.06 -6.62 -8.00
CA GLU A 369 -16.40 -6.61 -7.41
C GLU A 369 -17.48 -7.05 -8.42
N GLU A 370 -17.38 -6.62 -9.68
CA GLU A 370 -18.31 -7.01 -10.76
C GLU A 370 -18.20 -8.52 -11.04
N LEU A 371 -16.97 -9.06 -11.05
CA LEU A 371 -16.73 -10.49 -11.17
C LEU A 371 -17.27 -11.28 -9.96
N SER A 372 -17.10 -10.74 -8.76
CA SER A 372 -17.55 -11.37 -7.51
C SER A 372 -19.07 -11.44 -7.37
N ARG A 373 -19.78 -10.53 -8.04
CA ARG A 373 -21.24 -10.46 -8.16
C ARG A 373 -21.76 -11.15 -9.43
N GLU A 374 -20.88 -11.86 -10.14
CA GLU A 374 -21.19 -12.63 -11.35
C GLU A 374 -21.79 -11.78 -12.49
N GLN A 375 -21.41 -10.49 -12.56
CA GLN A 375 -21.96 -9.55 -13.53
C GLN A 375 -21.30 -9.58 -14.90
N ILE A 376 -20.30 -10.44 -15.11
CA ILE A 376 -19.52 -10.50 -16.35
C ILE A 376 -19.87 -11.79 -17.09
N GLN A 377 -20.19 -11.68 -18.37
CA GLN A 377 -20.50 -12.81 -19.22
C GLN A 377 -19.72 -12.77 -20.54
N TYR A 378 -19.50 -13.93 -21.11
CA TYR A 378 -19.02 -14.13 -22.46
C TYR A 378 -20.20 -14.48 -23.38
N ILE A 379 -20.24 -13.89 -24.57
CA ILE A 379 -21.22 -14.19 -25.62
C ILE A 379 -20.48 -14.71 -26.83
N HIS A 380 -20.77 -15.94 -27.26
CA HIS A 380 -20.21 -16.51 -28.48
C HIS A 380 -20.89 -15.91 -29.74
N ASP A 381 -20.13 -15.63 -30.80
CA ASP A 381 -20.63 -14.96 -32.01
C ASP A 381 -21.34 -15.90 -33.02
N GLY A 382 -21.21 -17.21 -32.82
CA GLY A 382 -21.84 -18.26 -33.63
C GLY A 382 -20.91 -18.89 -34.68
N SER A 383 -19.66 -18.45 -34.77
CA SER A 383 -18.65 -18.98 -35.69
C SER A 383 -18.19 -20.41 -35.37
N GLU A 384 -17.40 -21.02 -36.27
CA GLU A 384 -17.07 -22.45 -36.21
C GLU A 384 -15.94 -22.87 -35.25
N GLY A 385 -15.68 -22.09 -34.19
CA GLY A 385 -14.66 -22.40 -33.18
C GLY A 385 -15.12 -23.41 -32.13
N ALA A 386 -14.32 -24.45 -31.86
CA ALA A 386 -14.49 -25.32 -30.68
C ALA A 386 -13.84 -24.71 -29.41
N GLU A 387 -12.87 -23.83 -29.63
CA GLU A 387 -12.14 -23.13 -28.59
C GLU A 387 -12.07 -21.66 -28.97
N ASP A 388 -12.19 -20.81 -27.96
CA ASP A 388 -11.85 -19.40 -28.06
C ASP A 388 -10.97 -19.03 -26.86
N GLY A 389 -10.40 -17.84 -26.87
CA GLY A 389 -9.55 -17.39 -25.78
C GLY A 389 -9.35 -15.90 -25.81
N MET A 390 -9.15 -15.34 -24.61
CA MET A 390 -8.88 -13.91 -24.45
C MET A 390 -7.75 -13.69 -23.46
N VAL A 391 -6.93 -12.68 -23.71
CA VAL A 391 -5.85 -12.29 -22.82
C VAL A 391 -6.33 -11.18 -21.91
N LEU A 392 -6.41 -11.47 -20.62
CA LEU A 392 -6.77 -10.53 -19.57
C LEU A 392 -5.52 -10.05 -18.85
N GLN A 393 -5.44 -8.76 -18.56
CA GLN A 393 -4.45 -8.18 -17.66
C GLN A 393 -5.12 -7.78 -16.37
N VAL A 394 -4.72 -8.44 -15.28
CA VAL A 394 -5.07 -8.05 -13.91
C VAL A 394 -4.06 -7.02 -13.45
N ASN A 395 -4.51 -5.84 -13.03
CA ASN A 395 -3.64 -4.73 -12.62
C ASN A 395 -4.17 -4.09 -11.34
N ASP A 396 -3.33 -4.00 -10.32
CA ASP A 396 -3.64 -3.39 -9.00
C ASP A 396 -3.27 -1.89 -8.93
N GLY A 397 -2.68 -1.33 -10.00
CA GLY A 397 -2.15 0.02 -10.10
C GLY A 397 -0.61 0.13 -10.00
N HIS A 398 0.08 -0.92 -9.54
CA HIS A 398 1.54 -1.01 -9.41
C HIS A 398 2.11 -2.27 -10.07
N SER A 399 1.52 -3.42 -9.80
CA SER A 399 1.82 -4.71 -10.40
C SER A 399 0.74 -5.13 -11.39
N TYR A 400 1.15 -5.87 -12.40
CA TYR A 400 0.20 -6.46 -13.34
C TYR A 400 0.58 -7.90 -13.67
N ARG A 401 -0.43 -8.68 -14.05
CA ARG A 401 -0.28 -10.06 -14.49
C ARG A 401 -1.21 -10.34 -15.66
N ASN A 402 -0.65 -10.90 -16.73
CA ASN A 402 -1.42 -11.32 -17.89
C ASN A 402 -1.82 -12.80 -17.72
N ILE A 403 -3.08 -13.11 -18.01
CA ILE A 403 -3.63 -14.46 -17.99
C ILE A 403 -4.40 -14.73 -19.27
N LEU A 404 -4.37 -15.98 -19.72
CA LEU A 404 -5.16 -16.46 -20.85
C LEU A 404 -6.41 -17.16 -20.29
N LEU A 405 -7.57 -16.56 -20.47
CA LEU A 405 -8.84 -17.23 -20.19
C LEU A 405 -9.24 -18.00 -21.45
N GLN A 406 -9.15 -19.32 -21.38
CA GLN A 406 -9.63 -20.21 -22.43
C GLN A 406 -11.14 -20.38 -22.32
N VAL A 407 -11.81 -20.43 -23.46
CA VAL A 407 -13.24 -20.69 -23.60
C VAL A 407 -13.39 -21.99 -24.36
N HIS A 408 -13.96 -23.01 -23.73
CA HIS A 408 -14.27 -24.27 -24.39
C HIS A 408 -15.73 -24.27 -24.80
N ILE A 409 -15.98 -24.32 -26.10
CA ILE A 409 -17.31 -24.50 -26.64
C ILE A 409 -17.55 -26.01 -26.65
N ASN A 410 -18.42 -26.48 -25.76
CA ASN A 410 -18.77 -27.89 -25.71
C ASN A 410 -19.41 -28.29 -27.04
N GLN A 411 -18.73 -29.15 -27.80
CA GLN A 411 -19.29 -29.80 -28.99
C GLN A 411 -19.90 -31.16 -28.66
N LYS A 412 -20.17 -31.44 -27.39
CA LYS A 412 -20.64 -32.74 -26.95
C LYS A 412 -22.16 -32.78 -26.94
N ALA A 413 -22.71 -33.51 -27.91
CA ALA A 413 -24.06 -34.08 -28.01
C ALA A 413 -24.99 -33.73 -26.83
N ALA A 414 -25.55 -32.52 -26.86
CA ALA A 414 -26.60 -32.06 -25.97
C ALA A 414 -27.86 -31.73 -26.78
N ASP A 415 -28.01 -32.39 -27.93
CA ASP A 415 -29.06 -32.18 -28.91
C ASP A 415 -30.43 -32.72 -28.46
N ALA A 416 -30.65 -32.88 -27.15
CA ALA A 416 -31.95 -33.22 -26.62
C ALA A 416 -32.75 -31.92 -26.35
N PRO A 417 -33.99 -31.82 -26.85
CA PRO A 417 -34.84 -30.66 -26.59
C PRO A 417 -35.00 -30.46 -25.07
N GLN A 418 -34.76 -29.24 -24.57
CA GLN A 418 -34.95 -28.92 -23.15
C GLN A 418 -36.16 -28.00 -22.95
N VAL A 419 -37.03 -28.41 -22.03
CA VAL A 419 -38.18 -27.61 -21.60
C VAL A 419 -37.66 -26.45 -20.75
N MET A 420 -37.91 -25.21 -21.20
CA MET A 420 -37.46 -23.96 -20.59
C MET A 420 -38.46 -23.40 -19.55
N SER A 421 -39.63 -24.00 -19.45
CA SER A 421 -40.71 -23.62 -18.53
C SER A 421 -40.79 -24.57 -17.33
N VAL A 422 -41.34 -24.08 -16.20
CA VAL A 422 -41.66 -24.95 -15.06
C VAL A 422 -43.01 -25.62 -15.34
N PRO A 423 -43.08 -26.96 -15.48
CA PRO A 423 -44.28 -27.66 -15.90
C PRO A 423 -45.25 -27.87 -14.72
N MET A 424 -45.79 -26.77 -14.19
CA MET A 424 -46.74 -26.81 -13.06
C MET A 424 -47.89 -25.83 -13.26
N THR A 425 -49.13 -26.29 -13.05
CA THR A 425 -50.35 -25.45 -13.14
C THR A 425 -51.40 -25.85 -12.12
N TRP A 426 -52.49 -25.08 -12.03
CA TRP A 426 -53.63 -25.32 -11.14
C TRP A 426 -54.94 -25.45 -11.91
N VAL A 427 -55.79 -26.38 -11.51
CA VAL A 427 -57.12 -26.59 -12.09
C VAL A 427 -58.17 -26.68 -10.99
N LYS A 428 -59.38 -26.18 -11.26
CA LYS A 428 -60.53 -26.42 -10.37
C LYS A 428 -60.92 -27.89 -10.44
N GLU A 429 -61.32 -28.48 -9.32
CA GLU A 429 -61.87 -29.82 -9.29
C GLU A 429 -63.03 -29.97 -10.30
N GLY A 430 -62.88 -30.86 -11.29
CA GLY A 430 -63.88 -31.10 -12.34
C GLY A 430 -63.83 -30.07 -13.50
N GLY A 431 -62.89 -29.13 -13.44
CA GLY A 431 -62.67 -28.12 -14.46
C GLY A 431 -61.62 -28.51 -15.50
N MET A 432 -61.30 -27.54 -16.36
CA MET A 432 -60.25 -27.65 -17.37
C MET A 432 -59.28 -26.47 -17.26
N VAL A 433 -58.01 -26.69 -17.57
CA VAL A 433 -56.97 -25.65 -17.63
C VAL A 433 -56.18 -25.78 -18.93
N ARG A 434 -55.85 -24.65 -19.55
CA ARG A 434 -55.05 -24.61 -20.77
C ARG A 434 -53.57 -24.82 -20.42
N LEU A 435 -52.90 -25.68 -21.17
CA LEU A 435 -51.46 -25.91 -21.05
C LEU A 435 -50.74 -25.08 -22.11
N ASP A 436 -50.50 -23.80 -21.81
CA ASP A 436 -49.87 -22.88 -22.75
C ASP A 436 -48.35 -22.75 -22.53
N LYS A 437 -47.72 -21.89 -23.35
CA LYS A 437 -46.28 -21.62 -23.35
C LYS A 437 -45.70 -21.16 -22.00
N LYS A 438 -46.53 -20.74 -21.03
CA LYS A 438 -46.06 -20.43 -19.67
C LYS A 438 -45.50 -21.68 -18.97
N TYR A 439 -46.11 -22.84 -19.26
CA TYR A 439 -45.81 -24.10 -18.57
C TYR A 439 -45.11 -25.11 -19.48
N LEU A 440 -45.27 -25.00 -20.80
CA LEU A 440 -44.69 -25.88 -21.83
C LEU A 440 -44.04 -25.06 -22.95
N GLN A 441 -42.77 -24.72 -22.78
CA GLN A 441 -41.98 -24.06 -23.81
C GLN A 441 -40.68 -24.83 -23.99
N THR A 442 -40.51 -25.42 -25.17
CA THR A 442 -39.26 -26.06 -25.57
C THR A 442 -38.79 -25.38 -26.84
N ASP A 443 -37.55 -24.90 -26.80
CA ASP A 443 -36.87 -24.39 -27.99
C ASP A 443 -35.73 -25.34 -28.35
N TYR A 444 -35.64 -25.68 -29.64
CA TYR A 444 -34.58 -26.54 -30.16
C TYR A 444 -34.07 -25.95 -31.48
N LYS A 445 -32.85 -25.43 -31.44
CA LYS A 445 -32.28 -24.60 -32.51
C LYS A 445 -32.29 -25.34 -33.86
N GLY A 446 -32.98 -24.76 -34.83
CA GLY A 446 -33.03 -25.28 -36.21
C GLY A 446 -34.16 -26.25 -36.49
N VAL A 447 -35.06 -26.49 -35.53
CA VAL A 447 -36.25 -27.34 -35.69
C VAL A 447 -37.51 -26.48 -35.53
N SER A 448 -38.51 -26.73 -36.38
CA SER A 448 -39.79 -26.00 -36.35
C SER A 448 -40.58 -26.34 -35.08
N SER A 449 -41.44 -25.43 -34.61
CA SER A 449 -42.38 -25.71 -33.51
C SER A 449 -43.32 -26.88 -33.83
N GLU A 450 -43.58 -27.16 -35.11
CA GLU A 450 -44.37 -28.29 -35.59
C GLU A 450 -43.63 -29.64 -35.41
N ASP A 451 -42.30 -29.63 -35.41
CA ASP A 451 -41.45 -30.82 -35.37
C ASP A 451 -41.00 -31.19 -33.94
N ILE A 452 -41.32 -30.36 -32.93
CA ILE A 452 -41.03 -30.59 -31.51
C ILE A 452 -42.27 -31.24 -30.88
N VAL A 453 -42.16 -32.53 -30.53
CA VAL A 453 -43.27 -33.35 -30.03
C VAL A 453 -43.08 -33.69 -28.55
N TYR A 454 -44.05 -33.31 -27.73
CA TYR A 454 -44.24 -33.76 -26.36
C TYR A 454 -44.97 -35.11 -26.36
N THR A 455 -44.41 -36.11 -25.71
CA THR A 455 -44.99 -37.46 -25.60
C THR A 455 -45.16 -37.84 -24.13
N ILE A 456 -46.38 -38.15 -23.70
CA ILE A 456 -46.72 -38.63 -22.36
C ILE A 456 -46.35 -40.10 -22.23
N VAL A 457 -45.55 -40.44 -21.22
CA VAL A 457 -45.01 -41.77 -21.00
C VAL A 457 -46.08 -42.69 -20.38
N VAL A 458 -46.72 -43.49 -21.22
CA VAL A 458 -47.86 -44.35 -20.88
C VAL A 458 -47.55 -45.42 -19.83
N SER A 459 -46.30 -45.88 -19.73
CA SER A 459 -45.92 -47.03 -18.90
C SER A 459 -45.91 -46.78 -17.39
N ASP A 460 -45.73 -45.53 -16.94
CA ASP A 460 -45.65 -45.20 -15.49
C ASP A 460 -46.11 -43.77 -15.13
N GLY A 461 -46.55 -42.95 -16.10
CA GLY A 461 -46.73 -41.51 -15.91
C GLY A 461 -47.93 -40.88 -16.62
N GLN A 462 -49.07 -41.57 -16.77
CA GLN A 462 -50.30 -40.88 -17.18
C GLN A 462 -50.98 -40.15 -16.00
N PRO A 463 -51.74 -39.08 -16.27
CA PRO A 463 -52.56 -38.47 -15.23
C PRO A 463 -53.58 -39.48 -14.69
N LYS A 464 -53.72 -39.55 -13.36
CA LYS A 464 -54.57 -40.54 -12.68
C LYS A 464 -55.99 -40.04 -12.45
N TYR A 465 -56.15 -38.72 -12.36
CA TYR A 465 -57.38 -38.02 -11.97
C TYR A 465 -57.85 -37.04 -13.05
N GLY A 466 -57.26 -37.10 -14.24
CA GLY A 466 -57.69 -36.36 -15.41
C GLY A 466 -57.06 -36.89 -16.70
N GLU A 467 -57.16 -36.09 -17.76
CA GLU A 467 -56.61 -36.40 -19.07
C GLU A 467 -56.15 -35.13 -19.80
N VAL A 468 -55.21 -35.29 -20.73
CA VAL A 468 -54.79 -34.22 -21.65
C VAL A 468 -55.58 -34.35 -22.95
N VAL A 469 -56.18 -33.24 -23.40
CA VAL A 469 -57.04 -33.18 -24.59
C VAL A 469 -56.57 -32.09 -25.55
N LEU A 470 -56.70 -32.36 -26.84
CA LEU A 470 -56.59 -31.36 -27.91
C LEU A 470 -57.98 -30.83 -28.25
N VAL A 471 -58.10 -29.51 -28.35
CA VAL A 471 -59.34 -28.80 -28.71
C VAL A 471 -59.25 -28.35 -30.16
N SER A 472 -60.19 -28.79 -30.99
CA SER A 472 -60.28 -28.33 -32.39
C SER A 472 -60.76 -26.87 -32.44
N MET A 473 -59.94 -25.96 -32.99
CA MET A 473 -60.34 -24.57 -33.20
C MET A 473 -61.36 -24.43 -34.35
N PRO A 474 -62.37 -23.53 -34.24
CA PRO A 474 -63.26 -23.19 -35.35
C PRO A 474 -62.48 -22.60 -36.54
N ALA A 475 -62.91 -22.88 -37.78
CA ALA A 475 -62.26 -22.44 -39.02
C ALA A 475 -62.16 -20.91 -39.19
N ASP A 476 -62.97 -20.14 -38.45
CA ASP A 476 -63.02 -18.68 -38.51
C ASP A 476 -62.10 -18.00 -37.46
N GLY A 477 -61.32 -18.79 -36.70
CA GLY A 477 -60.44 -18.31 -35.63
C GLY A 477 -61.20 -17.96 -34.33
N PRO A 478 -60.53 -17.95 -33.18
CA PRO A 478 -61.17 -17.55 -31.93
C PRO A 478 -61.40 -16.03 -31.91
N SER A 479 -62.65 -15.59 -31.72
CA SER A 479 -62.92 -14.22 -31.26
C SER A 479 -62.34 -14.04 -29.85
N GLU A 480 -61.89 -12.83 -29.48
CA GLU A 480 -61.48 -12.55 -28.10
C GLU A 480 -62.55 -13.04 -27.11
N GLY A 481 -62.12 -13.87 -26.13
CA GLY A 481 -63.01 -14.46 -25.13
C GLY A 481 -63.65 -15.81 -25.49
N TRP A 482 -63.28 -16.46 -26.60
CA TRP A 482 -63.78 -17.81 -26.91
C TRP A 482 -63.28 -18.85 -25.89
N ARG A 483 -64.22 -19.48 -25.16
CA ARG A 483 -63.98 -20.61 -24.26
C ARG A 483 -64.72 -21.85 -24.80
N PRO A 484 -64.13 -23.04 -24.79
CA PRO A 484 -64.86 -24.23 -25.21
C PRO A 484 -66.00 -24.53 -24.22
N LEU A 485 -67.23 -24.58 -24.74
CA LEU A 485 -68.43 -24.88 -23.95
C LEU A 485 -68.40 -26.35 -23.50
N LEU A 486 -68.44 -26.57 -22.18
CA LEU A 486 -68.41 -27.87 -21.49
C LEU A 486 -69.52 -28.87 -21.89
N SER A 487 -70.44 -28.49 -22.78
CA SER A 487 -71.67 -29.25 -23.07
C SER A 487 -71.64 -30.11 -24.35
N ASP A 488 -70.56 -30.11 -25.13
CA ASP A 488 -70.45 -30.94 -26.35
C ASP A 488 -69.07 -31.61 -26.42
N ASP A 489 -69.01 -32.92 -26.13
CA ASP A 489 -67.78 -33.76 -26.22
C ASP A 489 -67.23 -33.86 -27.67
N ARG A 490 -67.91 -33.25 -28.66
CA ARG A 490 -67.56 -33.33 -30.09
C ARG A 490 -66.33 -32.52 -30.53
N GLY A 491 -65.64 -31.83 -29.62
CA GLY A 491 -64.47 -31.01 -29.92
C GLY A 491 -63.18 -31.39 -29.19
N PHE A 492 -63.22 -32.38 -28.29
CA PHE A 492 -62.10 -32.76 -27.44
C PHE A 492 -61.57 -34.15 -27.83
N THR A 493 -60.31 -34.23 -28.21
CA THR A 493 -59.64 -35.51 -28.47
C THR A 493 -58.59 -35.77 -27.40
N ALA A 494 -58.82 -36.78 -26.57
CA ALA A 494 -57.81 -37.26 -25.62
C ALA A 494 -56.53 -37.63 -26.37
N THR A 495 -55.40 -37.12 -25.90
CA THR A 495 -54.11 -37.33 -26.54
C THR A 495 -53.03 -37.74 -25.54
N THR A 496 -52.04 -38.46 -26.04
CA THR A 496 -50.79 -38.76 -25.33
C THR A 496 -49.59 -38.09 -25.98
N SER A 497 -49.79 -37.31 -27.05
CA SER A 497 -48.75 -36.53 -27.70
C SER A 497 -49.30 -35.26 -28.33
N PHE A 498 -48.51 -34.19 -28.31
CA PHE A 498 -48.84 -32.88 -28.90
C PHE A 498 -47.56 -32.13 -29.25
N THR A 499 -47.64 -31.15 -30.14
CA THR A 499 -46.48 -30.38 -30.63
C THR A 499 -46.27 -29.07 -29.87
N GLN A 500 -45.10 -28.45 -30.00
CA GLN A 500 -44.88 -27.09 -29.52
C GLN A 500 -45.81 -26.09 -30.25
N GLN A 501 -46.14 -26.36 -31.51
CA GLN A 501 -47.11 -25.54 -32.25
C GLN A 501 -48.52 -25.63 -31.64
N ASP A 502 -48.98 -26.81 -31.23
CA ASP A 502 -50.28 -26.97 -30.57
C ASP A 502 -50.38 -26.17 -29.26
N VAL A 503 -49.28 -26.12 -28.51
CA VAL A 503 -49.14 -25.30 -27.29
C VAL A 503 -49.14 -23.81 -27.60
N ASN A 504 -48.41 -23.39 -28.64
CA ASN A 504 -48.37 -22.01 -29.10
C ASN A 504 -49.75 -21.52 -29.57
N ASP A 505 -50.50 -22.41 -30.23
CA ASP A 505 -51.85 -22.16 -30.73
C ASP A 505 -52.93 -22.28 -29.63
N GLY A 506 -52.55 -22.65 -28.41
CA GLY A 506 -53.44 -22.70 -27.25
C GLY A 506 -54.48 -23.83 -27.29
N THR A 507 -54.21 -24.89 -28.05
CA THR A 507 -55.16 -26.00 -28.29
C THR A 507 -55.03 -27.15 -27.29
N VAL A 508 -53.97 -27.15 -26.47
CA VAL A 508 -53.68 -28.20 -25.48
C VAL A 508 -54.32 -27.85 -24.12
N TRP A 509 -55.14 -28.76 -23.59
CA TRP A 509 -55.85 -28.58 -22.33
C TRP A 509 -55.73 -29.82 -21.44
N TYR A 510 -55.79 -29.62 -20.12
CA TYR A 510 -55.96 -30.68 -19.13
C TYR A 510 -57.39 -30.65 -18.58
N ARG A 511 -58.05 -31.81 -18.51
CA ARG A 511 -59.42 -31.99 -18.01
C ARG A 511 -59.40 -32.87 -16.76
N HIS A 512 -59.86 -32.34 -15.63
CA HIS A 512 -59.94 -33.08 -14.36
C HIS A 512 -61.27 -33.85 -14.26
N PHE A 513 -61.24 -35.10 -13.76
CA PHE A 513 -62.43 -35.95 -13.65
C PHE A 513 -63.35 -35.62 -12.46
N GLY A 514 -62.92 -34.74 -11.56
CA GLY A 514 -63.72 -34.32 -10.40
C GLY A 514 -63.65 -35.28 -9.22
N SER A 515 -62.50 -35.94 -9.02
CA SER A 515 -62.19 -36.71 -7.80
C SER A 515 -61.64 -35.82 -6.68
N ASP A 516 -61.79 -36.24 -5.42
CA ASP A 516 -61.27 -35.54 -4.22
C ASP A 516 -59.72 -35.52 -4.08
N SER A 517 -58.99 -35.51 -5.19
CA SER A 517 -57.52 -35.47 -5.22
C SER A 517 -57.01 -34.04 -5.21
N ASN A 518 -56.00 -33.74 -4.39
CA ASN A 518 -55.39 -32.40 -4.30
C ASN A 518 -54.35 -32.12 -5.40
N SER A 519 -53.95 -33.14 -6.17
CA SER A 519 -52.99 -33.01 -7.27
C SER A 519 -53.08 -34.19 -8.23
N ASP A 520 -52.78 -33.95 -9.50
CA ASP A 520 -52.48 -34.96 -10.49
C ASP A 520 -51.13 -34.67 -11.15
N SER A 521 -50.56 -35.62 -11.89
CA SER A 521 -49.30 -35.42 -12.58
C SER A 521 -49.14 -36.38 -13.74
N PHE A 522 -48.41 -35.97 -14.78
CA PHE A 522 -48.01 -36.87 -15.86
C PHE A 522 -46.54 -36.70 -16.22
N LEU A 523 -45.89 -37.80 -16.63
CA LEU A 523 -44.52 -37.83 -17.10
C LEU A 523 -44.52 -37.66 -18.62
N PHE A 524 -43.68 -36.77 -19.13
CA PHE A 524 -43.56 -36.54 -20.57
C PHE A 524 -42.08 -36.44 -21.00
N GLN A 525 -41.85 -36.71 -22.27
CA GLN A 525 -40.55 -36.56 -22.95
C GLN A 525 -40.74 -35.70 -24.19
N VAL A 526 -39.72 -34.94 -24.55
CA VAL A 526 -39.71 -34.15 -25.78
C VAL A 526 -38.81 -34.82 -26.80
N SER A 527 -39.29 -34.92 -28.04
CA SER A 527 -38.57 -35.51 -29.15
C SER A 527 -38.71 -34.66 -30.40
N THR A 528 -37.79 -34.81 -31.35
CA THR A 528 -37.87 -34.14 -32.65
C THR A 528 -37.80 -35.14 -33.79
N GLU A 529 -38.52 -34.88 -34.88
CA GLU A 529 -38.52 -35.75 -36.06
C GLU A 529 -37.38 -35.45 -37.06
N ALA A 530 -36.44 -34.57 -36.71
CA ALA A 530 -35.35 -34.16 -37.58
C ALA A 530 -34.16 -35.16 -37.59
N SER A 531 -34.19 -36.15 -38.48
CA SER A 531 -33.07 -36.99 -38.99
C SER A 531 -32.26 -37.86 -38.01
N GLN A 532 -32.30 -37.62 -36.69
CA GLN A 532 -31.88 -38.52 -35.62
C GLN A 532 -32.83 -38.29 -34.45
N VAL A 533 -33.57 -39.33 -34.01
CA VAL A 533 -34.52 -39.19 -32.88
C VAL A 533 -33.71 -38.91 -31.62
N ILE A 534 -33.60 -37.64 -31.23
CA ILE A 534 -33.02 -37.26 -29.95
C ILE A 534 -34.17 -36.99 -28.98
N GLN A 535 -34.17 -37.72 -27.87
CA GLN A 535 -35.19 -37.64 -26.83
C GLN A 535 -34.62 -36.94 -25.61
N SER A 536 -35.42 -36.07 -25.00
CA SER A 536 -35.15 -35.50 -23.69
C SER A 536 -35.24 -36.55 -22.59
N ASP A 537 -34.61 -36.24 -21.45
CA ASP A 537 -34.95 -36.94 -20.21
C ASP A 537 -36.44 -36.74 -19.89
N ALA A 538 -37.03 -37.71 -19.20
CA ALA A 538 -38.43 -37.65 -18.81
C ALA A 538 -38.64 -36.62 -17.70
N GLN A 539 -39.63 -35.75 -17.89
CA GLN A 539 -39.99 -34.68 -16.96
C GLN A 539 -41.40 -34.88 -16.44
N THR A 540 -41.67 -34.39 -15.24
CA THR A 540 -43.00 -34.48 -14.61
C THR A 540 -43.73 -33.15 -14.74
N PHE A 541 -44.90 -33.17 -15.36
CA PHE A 541 -45.86 -32.09 -15.31
C PHE A 541 -46.76 -32.27 -14.08
N THR A 542 -46.80 -31.28 -13.19
CA THR A 542 -47.58 -31.32 -11.94
C THR A 542 -48.83 -30.44 -12.07
N ILE A 543 -50.00 -31.00 -11.78
CA ILE A 543 -51.28 -30.27 -11.76
C ILE A 543 -51.77 -30.23 -10.32
N GLY A 544 -51.81 -29.05 -9.71
CA GLY A 544 -52.50 -28.86 -8.43
C GLY A 544 -54.01 -28.77 -8.65
N VAL A 545 -54.80 -29.42 -7.81
CA VAL A 545 -56.27 -29.38 -7.91
C VAL A 545 -56.81 -28.53 -6.77
N LEU A 546 -57.55 -27.48 -7.13
CA LEU A 546 -58.20 -26.58 -6.18
C LEU A 546 -59.54 -27.21 -5.74
N PRO A 547 -59.73 -27.47 -4.44
CA PRO A 547 -60.95 -28.10 -3.92
C PRO A 547 -62.16 -27.19 -4.12
N GLN A 548 -63.33 -27.78 -4.43
CA GLN A 548 -64.58 -27.04 -4.60
C GLN A 548 -65.52 -27.08 -3.37
N SER A 549 -64.98 -27.32 -2.18
CA SER A 549 -65.77 -27.29 -0.94
C SER A 549 -66.41 -25.90 -0.72
N PRO A 550 -67.71 -25.82 -0.38
CA PRO A 550 -68.34 -24.56 0.00
C PRO A 550 -67.65 -23.96 1.24
N GLY A 551 -67.43 -22.64 1.24
CA GLY A 551 -66.70 -21.93 2.30
C GLY A 551 -65.18 -21.96 2.19
N PHE A 552 -64.61 -22.35 1.04
CA PHE A 552 -63.19 -22.18 0.73
C PHE A 552 -63.03 -21.08 -0.32
N PRO A 553 -62.02 -20.18 -0.24
CA PRO A 553 -61.82 -19.14 -1.24
C PRO A 553 -61.57 -19.71 -2.65
N GLN A 554 -62.43 -19.38 -3.61
CA GLN A 554 -62.36 -19.90 -4.98
C GLN A 554 -61.95 -18.81 -5.98
N LEU A 555 -61.12 -19.16 -6.97
CA LEU A 555 -60.76 -18.24 -8.04
C LEU A 555 -62.01 -17.83 -8.85
N ALA A 556 -62.20 -16.53 -9.09
CA ALA A 556 -63.35 -16.01 -9.84
C ALA A 556 -63.39 -16.55 -11.29
N PRO A 557 -64.57 -16.71 -11.92
CA PRO A 557 -64.70 -17.31 -13.26
C PRO A 557 -63.96 -16.56 -14.38
N ASP A 558 -63.84 -15.24 -14.26
CA ASP A 558 -63.26 -14.34 -15.28
C ASP A 558 -61.89 -13.78 -14.86
N CYS A 559 -61.22 -14.47 -13.93
CA CYS A 559 -59.90 -14.08 -13.45
C CYS A 559 -58.80 -14.90 -14.14
N ASP A 560 -57.89 -14.19 -14.82
CA ASP A 560 -56.80 -14.82 -15.58
C ASP A 560 -55.47 -14.92 -14.81
N LEU A 561 -55.41 -14.43 -13.56
CA LEU A 561 -54.19 -14.35 -12.74
C LEU A 561 -53.01 -13.68 -13.44
N GLN A 562 -53.31 -12.70 -14.29
CA GLN A 562 -52.32 -11.93 -15.02
C GLN A 562 -52.78 -10.49 -15.27
N VAL A 563 -51.83 -9.56 -15.34
CA VAL A 563 -52.05 -8.17 -15.76
C VAL A 563 -50.94 -7.71 -16.68
N THR A 564 -51.25 -6.79 -17.57
CA THR A 564 -50.28 -6.17 -18.46
C THR A 564 -49.91 -4.78 -17.97
N ALA A 565 -48.64 -4.58 -17.64
CA ALA A 565 -48.10 -3.31 -17.17
C ALA A 565 -47.35 -2.55 -18.26
N LEU A 566 -47.56 -1.24 -18.31
CA LEU A 566 -46.94 -0.35 -19.29
C LEU A 566 -45.80 0.46 -18.65
N GLU A 567 -44.74 0.72 -19.41
CA GLU A 567 -43.52 1.39 -18.94
C GLU A 567 -43.74 2.87 -18.56
N ASP A 568 -44.81 3.50 -19.02
CA ASP A 568 -45.09 4.93 -18.83
C ASP A 568 -45.96 5.26 -17.60
N ARG A 569 -46.53 4.25 -16.93
CA ARG A 569 -47.55 4.45 -15.89
C ARG A 569 -47.55 3.37 -14.81
N VAL A 570 -48.20 3.70 -13.69
CA VAL A 570 -48.65 2.68 -12.73
C VAL A 570 -49.84 1.91 -13.30
N THR A 571 -49.91 0.61 -13.05
CA THR A 571 -50.94 -0.27 -13.61
C THR A 571 -51.89 -0.71 -12.51
N GLU A 572 -53.19 -0.51 -12.72
CA GLU A 572 -54.23 -0.97 -11.80
C GLU A 572 -54.44 -2.48 -11.93
N ILE A 573 -54.50 -3.18 -10.79
CA ILE A 573 -54.82 -4.61 -10.75
C ILE A 573 -56.33 -4.72 -10.53
N THR A 574 -57.04 -5.09 -11.59
CA THR A 574 -58.51 -5.18 -11.62
C THR A 574 -59.00 -6.58 -11.23
N PRO A 575 -60.30 -6.76 -10.91
CA PRO A 575 -60.88 -8.08 -10.64
C PRO A 575 -60.78 -9.10 -11.78
N SER A 576 -60.65 -8.66 -13.03
CA SER A 576 -60.37 -9.55 -14.17
C SER A 576 -58.94 -10.10 -14.14
N ALA A 577 -58.01 -9.38 -13.52
CA ALA A 577 -56.62 -9.80 -13.37
C ALA A 577 -56.41 -10.65 -12.10
N LEU A 578 -57.06 -10.28 -10.99
CA LEU A 578 -56.90 -10.95 -9.68
C LEU A 578 -58.20 -10.92 -8.88
N SER A 579 -58.91 -12.04 -8.74
CA SER A 579 -60.15 -12.10 -7.98
C SER A 579 -60.48 -13.49 -7.44
N PHE A 580 -60.89 -13.52 -6.18
CA PHE A 580 -61.36 -14.67 -5.45
C PHE A 580 -62.73 -14.38 -4.85
N VAL A 581 -63.60 -15.38 -4.90
CA VAL A 581 -64.97 -15.33 -4.40
C VAL A 581 -65.19 -16.46 -3.40
N ASP A 582 -65.95 -16.17 -2.37
CA ASP A 582 -66.36 -17.12 -1.36
C ASP A 582 -67.84 -16.86 -1.03
N SER A 583 -68.65 -17.91 -1.02
CA SER A 583 -70.10 -17.79 -0.77
C SER A 583 -70.43 -17.48 0.70
N GLU A 584 -69.53 -17.80 1.63
CA GLU A 584 -69.70 -17.64 3.07
C GLU A 584 -68.91 -16.44 3.62
N THR A 585 -67.85 -16.02 2.90
CA THR A 585 -66.97 -14.93 3.32
C THR A 585 -67.11 -13.69 2.41
N PRO A 586 -67.49 -12.53 2.96
CA PRO A 586 -67.59 -11.29 2.19
C PRO A 586 -66.21 -10.76 1.77
N SER A 587 -66.16 -9.97 0.70
CA SER A 587 -64.91 -9.52 0.06
C SER A 587 -63.98 -8.72 0.99
N GLU A 588 -64.50 -8.04 2.01
CA GLU A 588 -63.68 -7.29 2.98
C GLU A 588 -62.89 -8.20 3.93
N LYS A 589 -63.25 -9.49 4.00
CA LYS A 589 -62.61 -10.48 4.88
C LYS A 589 -61.76 -11.50 4.13
N LEU A 590 -61.79 -11.51 2.80
CA LEU A 590 -60.89 -12.31 1.98
C LEU A 590 -59.55 -11.58 1.85
N ILE A 591 -58.52 -12.12 2.50
CA ILE A 591 -57.20 -11.49 2.61
C ILE A 591 -56.20 -12.19 1.69
N TYR A 592 -55.59 -11.42 0.81
CA TYR A 592 -54.42 -11.78 0.03
C TYR A 592 -53.17 -11.53 0.86
N ASN A 593 -52.29 -12.53 0.97
CA ASN A 593 -50.97 -12.41 1.58
C ASN A 593 -49.90 -12.66 0.53
N ILE A 594 -49.02 -11.68 0.30
CA ILE A 594 -47.88 -11.83 -0.62
C ILE A 594 -46.79 -12.62 0.12
N THR A 595 -46.49 -13.82 -0.38
CA THR A 595 -45.51 -14.73 0.23
C THR A 595 -44.10 -14.48 -0.26
N LYS A 596 -43.93 -14.05 -1.52
CA LYS A 596 -42.65 -13.64 -2.11
C LYS A 596 -42.81 -12.30 -2.83
N PRO A 597 -42.26 -11.20 -2.28
CA PRO A 597 -42.31 -9.90 -2.94
C PRO A 597 -41.39 -9.88 -4.16
N LEU A 598 -41.63 -8.93 -5.06
CA LEU A 598 -40.76 -8.69 -6.21
C LEU A 598 -39.34 -8.28 -5.74
N PRO A 599 -38.28 -8.81 -6.37
CA PRO A 599 -36.89 -8.42 -6.11
C PRO A 599 -36.64 -6.92 -6.24
N GLN A 600 -35.61 -6.42 -5.52
CA GLN A 600 -35.20 -5.02 -5.63
C GLN A 600 -34.87 -4.66 -7.08
N GLY A 601 -35.46 -3.56 -7.55
CA GLY A 601 -35.28 -3.08 -8.92
C GLY A 601 -36.31 -3.59 -9.92
N GLN A 602 -37.24 -4.48 -9.55
CA GLN A 602 -38.31 -4.99 -10.44
C GLN A 602 -39.69 -4.33 -10.20
N GLY A 603 -39.73 -3.19 -9.51
CA GLY A 603 -40.98 -2.52 -9.13
C GLY A 603 -41.58 -3.05 -7.82
N ALA A 604 -42.83 -2.67 -7.54
CA ALA A 604 -43.55 -3.06 -6.33
C ALA A 604 -45.07 -3.12 -6.55
N ILE A 605 -45.76 -3.98 -5.82
CA ILE A 605 -47.21 -3.89 -5.65
C ILE A 605 -47.50 -2.91 -4.51
N GLU A 606 -48.35 -1.93 -4.75
CA GLU A 606 -48.66 -0.85 -3.82
C GLU A 606 -50.15 -0.72 -3.61
N HIS A 607 -50.51 -0.12 -2.47
CA HIS A 607 -51.88 0.29 -2.19
C HIS A 607 -52.02 1.79 -2.47
N VAL A 608 -53.11 2.22 -3.12
CA VAL A 608 -53.36 3.63 -3.48
C VAL A 608 -53.25 4.56 -2.27
N ASP A 609 -53.80 4.17 -1.13
CA ASP A 609 -53.74 4.97 0.11
C ASP A 609 -52.33 5.05 0.75
N ARG A 610 -51.39 4.19 0.33
CA ARG A 610 -50.02 4.10 0.86
C ARG A 610 -49.01 3.99 -0.30
N PRO A 611 -48.84 5.08 -1.07
CA PRO A 611 -47.95 5.07 -2.23
C PRO A 611 -46.47 4.96 -1.80
N ASN A 612 -45.64 4.35 -2.66
CA ASN A 612 -44.20 4.12 -2.46
C ASN A 612 -43.84 3.15 -1.32
N THR A 613 -44.82 2.41 -0.79
CA THR A 613 -44.59 1.33 0.17
C THR A 613 -45.14 0.03 -0.37
N PRO A 614 -44.32 -1.02 -0.52
CA PRO A 614 -44.79 -2.32 -0.98
C PRO A 614 -45.86 -2.87 -0.05
N VAL A 615 -46.99 -3.28 -0.61
CA VAL A 615 -48.05 -3.95 0.13
C VAL A 615 -47.63 -5.38 0.41
N THR A 616 -47.89 -5.87 1.62
CA THR A 616 -47.64 -7.28 2.01
C THR A 616 -48.92 -8.09 2.10
N HIS A 617 -50.05 -7.41 2.35
CA HIS A 617 -51.38 -8.01 2.39
C HIS A 617 -52.46 -6.98 2.01
N PHE A 618 -53.54 -7.42 1.38
CA PHE A 618 -54.69 -6.60 0.99
C PHE A 618 -55.96 -7.46 0.90
N THR A 619 -57.13 -6.85 0.76
CA THR A 619 -58.41 -7.57 0.70
C THR A 619 -58.96 -7.70 -0.72
N GLN A 620 -59.90 -8.63 -0.94
CA GLN A 620 -60.65 -8.68 -2.21
C GLN A 620 -61.41 -7.37 -2.47
N ALA A 621 -61.92 -6.72 -1.42
CA ALA A 621 -62.56 -5.41 -1.54
C ALA A 621 -61.59 -4.34 -2.08
N ASP A 622 -60.32 -4.37 -1.67
CA ASP A 622 -59.30 -3.44 -2.18
C ASP A 622 -59.04 -3.64 -3.69
N VAL A 623 -59.09 -4.88 -4.18
CA VAL A 623 -58.98 -5.17 -5.62
C VAL A 623 -60.24 -4.73 -6.37
N ASN A 624 -61.42 -4.99 -5.81
CA ASN A 624 -62.70 -4.57 -6.38
C ASN A 624 -62.81 -3.04 -6.50
N ASP A 625 -62.24 -2.31 -5.54
CA ASP A 625 -62.22 -0.85 -5.48
C ASP A 625 -61.06 -0.22 -6.30
N GLY A 626 -60.23 -1.02 -6.98
CA GLY A 626 -59.10 -0.52 -7.79
C GLY A 626 -57.96 0.07 -6.96
N LYS A 627 -57.81 -0.32 -5.69
CA LYS A 627 -56.82 0.24 -4.76
C LYS A 627 -55.46 -0.43 -4.84
N ILE A 628 -55.33 -1.52 -5.60
CA ILE A 628 -54.08 -2.29 -5.71
C ILE A 628 -53.44 -1.98 -7.06
N LEU A 629 -52.20 -1.51 -7.03
CA LEU A 629 -51.46 -1.07 -8.20
C LEU A 629 -50.13 -1.80 -8.30
N TYR A 630 -49.68 -2.07 -9.51
CA TYR A 630 -48.27 -2.35 -9.79
C TYR A 630 -47.55 -1.05 -10.18
N ARG A 631 -46.46 -0.73 -9.47
CA ARG A 631 -45.55 0.38 -9.76
C ARG A 631 -44.25 -0.14 -10.39
N PRO A 632 -43.96 0.23 -11.64
CA PRO A 632 -42.66 0.01 -12.27
C PRO A 632 -41.48 0.63 -11.49
N PRO A 633 -40.25 0.10 -11.63
CA PRO A 633 -39.06 0.72 -11.04
C PRO A 633 -38.76 2.09 -11.67
N PRO A 634 -38.22 3.04 -10.90
CA PRO A 634 -37.89 4.36 -11.40
C PRO A 634 -36.82 4.29 -12.49
N ALA A 635 -36.91 5.15 -13.50
CA ALA A 635 -35.88 5.23 -14.52
C ALA A 635 -34.50 5.54 -13.88
N PRO A 636 -33.39 5.06 -14.47
CA PRO A 636 -32.05 5.47 -14.05
C PRO A 636 -31.89 6.99 -14.06
N SER A 637 -31.06 7.55 -13.16
CA SER A 637 -30.93 9.01 -12.96
C SER A 637 -30.64 9.82 -14.23
N HIS A 638 -29.96 9.22 -15.21
CA HIS A 638 -29.66 9.84 -16.51
C HIS A 638 -30.84 9.85 -17.50
N LEU A 639 -31.93 9.13 -17.22
CA LEU A 639 -33.16 9.06 -18.03
C LEU A 639 -34.39 9.60 -17.30
N GLN A 640 -34.27 9.94 -16.00
CA GLN A 640 -35.39 10.45 -15.19
C GLN A 640 -36.00 11.76 -15.74
N GLU A 641 -35.25 12.54 -16.52
CA GLU A 641 -35.75 13.74 -17.18
C GLU A 641 -36.66 13.43 -18.38
N LEU A 642 -36.60 12.21 -18.92
CA LEU A 642 -37.34 11.78 -20.12
C LEU A 642 -38.45 10.78 -19.81
N TYR A 643 -38.20 9.85 -18.88
CA TYR A 643 -39.14 8.80 -18.48
C TYR A 643 -39.20 8.71 -16.96
N GLN A 644 -40.41 8.59 -16.41
CA GLN A 644 -40.59 8.43 -14.97
C GLN A 644 -40.19 7.02 -14.51
N TYR A 645 -40.49 6.01 -15.32
CA TYR A 645 -40.19 4.61 -15.07
C TYR A 645 -39.43 3.99 -16.24
N SER A 646 -38.77 2.87 -16.00
CA SER A 646 -38.10 2.13 -17.07
C SER A 646 -38.09 0.63 -16.82
N PHE A 647 -38.33 -0.15 -17.88
CA PHE A 647 -38.21 -1.60 -17.88
C PHE A 647 -36.83 -2.08 -18.33
N ILE A 648 -35.86 -1.17 -18.50
CA ILE A 648 -34.49 -1.52 -18.91
C ILE A 648 -33.88 -2.49 -17.89
N GLY A 649 -33.52 -3.68 -18.37
CA GLY A 649 -32.93 -4.74 -17.55
C GLY A 649 -33.93 -5.63 -16.80
N LEU A 650 -35.24 -5.48 -17.06
CA LEU A 650 -36.28 -6.37 -16.53
C LEU A 650 -36.61 -7.52 -17.50
N PRO A 651 -37.13 -8.67 -16.99
CA PRO A 651 -37.68 -9.74 -17.83
C PRO A 651 -39.02 -9.36 -18.47
N GLU A 652 -39.49 -10.10 -19.49
CA GLU A 652 -40.77 -9.84 -20.18
C GLU A 652 -42.01 -10.03 -19.28
N SER A 653 -41.89 -10.83 -18.22
CA SER A 653 -42.94 -11.01 -17.22
C SER A 653 -42.35 -11.19 -15.82
N LEU A 654 -43.09 -10.74 -14.81
CA LEU A 654 -42.75 -10.87 -13.39
C LEU A 654 -43.82 -11.72 -12.70
N SER A 655 -43.41 -12.64 -11.80
CA SER A 655 -44.35 -13.45 -11.02
C SER A 655 -44.38 -13.00 -9.55
N VAL A 656 -45.57 -12.69 -9.04
CA VAL A 656 -45.83 -12.37 -7.64
C VAL A 656 -46.49 -13.58 -6.98
N TYR A 657 -45.93 -14.09 -5.88
CA TYR A 657 -46.49 -15.25 -5.19
C TYR A 657 -47.35 -14.82 -4.00
N PHE A 658 -48.52 -15.44 -3.85
CA PHE A 658 -49.50 -15.07 -2.83
C PHE A 658 -50.36 -16.26 -2.37
N THR A 659 -51.03 -16.07 -1.23
CA THR A 659 -52.12 -16.94 -0.74
C THR A 659 -53.37 -16.11 -0.45
N VAL A 660 -54.54 -16.73 -0.48
CA VAL A 660 -55.82 -16.10 -0.12
C VAL A 660 -56.41 -16.84 1.07
N SER A 661 -56.84 -16.12 2.09
CA SER A 661 -57.48 -16.70 3.28
C SER A 661 -58.76 -15.96 3.64
N ASP A 662 -59.78 -16.72 4.03
CA ASP A 662 -61.02 -16.24 4.65
C ASP A 662 -60.92 -16.15 6.19
N GLY A 663 -59.79 -16.60 6.77
CA GLY A 663 -59.53 -16.70 8.20
C GLY A 663 -59.65 -18.13 8.78
N GLU A 664 -60.30 -19.06 8.10
CA GLU A 664 -60.44 -20.47 8.50
C GLU A 664 -59.68 -21.41 7.54
N HIS A 665 -59.74 -21.10 6.26
CA HIS A 665 -59.09 -21.76 5.16
C HIS A 665 -58.07 -20.83 4.48
N THR A 666 -57.07 -21.44 3.83
CA THR A 666 -56.07 -20.69 3.06
C THR A 666 -55.75 -21.48 1.79
N THR A 667 -55.77 -20.79 0.65
CA THR A 667 -55.37 -21.38 -0.63
C THR A 667 -53.90 -21.82 -0.59
N PRO A 668 -53.47 -22.77 -1.44
CA PRO A 668 -52.04 -22.98 -1.69
C PRO A 668 -51.38 -21.70 -2.22
N GLU A 669 -50.04 -21.67 -2.22
CA GLU A 669 -49.28 -20.57 -2.84
C GLU A 669 -49.54 -20.56 -4.35
N LEU A 670 -50.06 -19.44 -4.84
CA LEU A 670 -50.36 -19.18 -6.24
C LEU A 670 -49.44 -18.08 -6.78
N ASP A 671 -49.30 -18.00 -8.10
CA ASP A 671 -48.58 -16.93 -8.77
C ASP A 671 -49.50 -16.04 -9.61
N PHE A 672 -49.22 -14.74 -9.57
CA PHE A 672 -49.86 -13.70 -10.37
C PHE A 672 -48.82 -13.09 -11.31
N ALA A 673 -49.08 -13.12 -12.61
CA ALA A 673 -48.13 -12.67 -13.63
C ALA A 673 -48.34 -11.20 -14.02
N VAL A 674 -47.28 -10.39 -13.98
CA VAL A 674 -47.25 -9.03 -14.50
C VAL A 674 -46.46 -9.03 -15.81
N LEU A 675 -47.15 -8.95 -16.94
CA LEU A 675 -46.57 -8.89 -18.28
C LEU A 675 -46.06 -7.46 -18.54
N LEU A 676 -44.78 -7.28 -18.85
CA LEU A 676 -44.17 -5.97 -19.06
C LEU A 676 -44.16 -5.62 -20.55
N LEU A 677 -44.87 -4.55 -20.93
CA LEU A 677 -44.87 -4.02 -22.29
C LEU A 677 -44.11 -2.69 -22.35
N SER A 678 -42.95 -2.69 -22.99
CA SER A 678 -42.18 -1.48 -23.27
C SER A 678 -42.87 -0.56 -24.28
N ASN A 679 -42.64 0.75 -24.15
CA ASN A 679 -43.29 1.75 -25.02
C ASN A 679 -42.99 1.56 -26.52
N HIS A 680 -41.84 0.98 -26.88
CA HIS A 680 -41.46 0.71 -28.28
C HIS A 680 -42.17 -0.51 -28.91
N GLN A 681 -42.80 -1.35 -28.09
CA GLN A 681 -43.56 -2.53 -28.52
C GLN A 681 -45.07 -2.28 -28.50
N GLN A 682 -45.52 -1.10 -28.06
CA GLN A 682 -46.92 -0.72 -28.15
C GLN A 682 -47.31 -0.58 -29.63
N PRO A 683 -48.39 -1.24 -30.09
CA PRO A 683 -48.95 -0.94 -31.40
C PRO A 683 -49.30 0.57 -31.47
N PRO A 684 -49.09 1.25 -32.61
CA PRO A 684 -49.37 2.67 -32.72
C PRO A 684 -50.84 2.94 -32.38
N VAL A 685 -51.07 3.67 -31.29
CA VAL A 685 -52.39 4.18 -30.94
C VAL A 685 -52.64 5.38 -31.83
N PHE A 686 -53.34 5.18 -32.95
CA PHE A 686 -53.84 6.29 -33.74
C PHE A 686 -54.88 7.04 -32.91
N GLN A 687 -54.53 8.23 -32.41
CA GLN A 687 -55.53 9.19 -32.00
C GLN A 687 -56.25 9.64 -33.27
N ILE A 688 -57.50 9.18 -33.46
CA ILE A 688 -58.38 9.76 -34.46
C ILE A 688 -58.68 11.20 -33.98
N LEU A 689 -57.94 12.15 -34.52
CA LEU A 689 -58.11 13.60 -34.30
C LEU A 689 -58.82 14.24 -35.51
N ASP A 690 -59.69 13.53 -36.19
CA ASP A 690 -60.55 14.15 -37.19
C ASP A 690 -61.86 14.64 -36.54
N PRO A 691 -62.26 15.89 -36.76
CA PRO A 691 -63.60 16.33 -36.39
C PRO A 691 -64.64 15.57 -37.21
N LEU A 692 -65.71 15.12 -36.56
CA LEU A 692 -66.84 14.47 -37.22
C LEU A 692 -67.45 15.44 -38.25
N LEU A 693 -67.22 15.20 -39.55
CA LEU A 693 -67.84 15.94 -40.65
C LEU A 693 -69.15 15.23 -41.04
N GLU A 694 -70.27 15.72 -40.51
CA GLU A 694 -71.59 15.31 -40.99
C GLU A 694 -71.92 16.06 -42.29
N VAL A 695 -72.02 15.32 -43.39
CA VAL A 695 -72.51 15.84 -44.67
C VAL A 695 -73.77 15.08 -45.06
N SER A 696 -74.85 15.81 -45.34
CA SER A 696 -76.09 15.21 -45.86
C SER A 696 -75.97 14.96 -47.37
N LEU A 697 -76.79 14.04 -47.89
CA LEU A 697 -76.73 13.57 -49.27
C LEU A 697 -76.87 14.74 -50.26
N GLY A 698 -75.75 15.14 -50.89
CA GLY A 698 -75.66 16.22 -51.87
C GLY A 698 -74.96 17.51 -51.42
N GLY A 699 -74.44 17.60 -50.20
CA GLY A 699 -73.63 18.74 -49.73
C GLY A 699 -72.12 18.54 -49.95
N GLU A 700 -71.37 19.64 -50.03
CA GLU A 700 -69.90 19.66 -49.95
C GLU A 700 -69.46 20.41 -48.69
N ALA A 701 -68.43 19.89 -48.02
CA ALA A 701 -67.75 20.56 -46.91
C ALA A 701 -66.29 20.83 -47.31
N ASN A 702 -65.84 22.08 -47.17
CA ASN A 702 -64.46 22.44 -47.44
C ASN A 702 -63.61 22.22 -46.19
N ILE A 703 -62.47 21.56 -46.38
CA ILE A 703 -61.41 21.36 -45.37
C ILE A 703 -60.77 22.70 -45.03
#